data_AF-A0A350YMC3-F1
#
_entry.id   AF-A0A350YMC3-F1
#
_cell.length_a   1.000
_cell.length_b   1.000
_cell.length_c   1.000
_cell.angle_alpha   90.00
_cell.angle_beta   90.00
_cell.angle_gamma   90.00
#
_symmetry.space_group_name_H-M   'P 1'
#
loop_
_entity.id
_entity.type
_entity.pdbx_description
1 polymer ?
#
loop_
_entity_poly.entity_id
_entity_poly.type
_entity_poly.pdbx_seq_one_letter_code
_entity_poly.pdbx_strand_id
1 'polypeptide(L)'
;MRPMIRFRFLIIIVLSSASVLSLTGHYSQAQDSSRNLALVATPSTSARYGGSPVFLNDGLTPATVAGMRSGTNRPPVRLSNQWVEYEWSQPVTTGGIAVFWWNFGNAVKLPQAYRITWWNGSEFEAVRNPAGLGLVNNEFNTTVFDPVKTTRLRLEVDSAERFPGTLLERKVFQTAGSPGHPPVVNAGPDRSVIIGGKTYLSGSARSVTPVTGIAWSKKSGPGSVTFEKPGNPVTTAVFSQPGEYILSMMTREGSLSSVSDLSVKVTAPPPAERLDVVYTKKYKIDSPLWSERAKALMVNWIPWCIDQIERDTLTLGSGGLDNFIEAAKALRGEPHGRHKGYVFSNAWVHQTIESMCIALMIDPQGDREIMAAQERMRNTLEKWIPVVLAAQESDGYLHTAWTLRDTARWKSKWAPETRGNHEGYVAGYFIESAINHYTLTEGKDRRLYDAAKKLSDCWVANIAPGKNAWYDGHQEMEQALVRFGRFVNDMEGNGRGNSYIRLARFLLDNRNHGSEYDQSHVPVQEQYEAVGHAVRAVYNYSAMADVAAETGDVDYQSAVMSLWDNLVNKKYYVTGGIGSGETSEGFGPDYSLGNNAYCESCSSCGLIFFQYKMNLAYHDAKYADLYEETMYNALLGSIDHEGKHFYYDNPLNSGGSRYSWHVCPCCVGNIPRTLLMIPTWTYVKGNDGIYVNMFIGSTINVEKVAGTDVEMIQKTDYPWNGKVSVIVNPARKARFSVHIRVPNRTTSSLYKGSPEVKGLKSLKLNGKDVPVTVVNGYAVLTRKWKKGDRIDFDLPMEIQTITADDRIAADRGRTALRYGPMIYNVEKADQPDIDKYIGTGPLSLEWKKDLLGGIMVITGQWADGTPMIAVPNYARNNRNRISYTYKPGRQHPDDGSIVWIKKE
;
A
#
# COMPACT_ATOMS: atom_id res chain seq x y z
N MET A 1 2.85 -79.78 -26.08
CA MET A 1 1.48 -80.14 -25.65
C MET A 1 0.62 -78.88 -25.64
N ARG A 2 -0.40 -78.84 -26.50
CA ARG A 2 -1.58 -77.94 -26.45
C ARG A 2 -2.63 -78.56 -25.47
N PRO A 3 -3.69 -77.88 -25.00
CA PRO A 3 -4.55 -76.91 -25.72
C PRO A 3 -4.91 -75.62 -24.93
N MET A 4 -5.11 -74.45 -25.56
CA MET A 4 -6.27 -73.98 -26.35
C MET A 4 -7.60 -73.94 -25.57
N ILE A 5 -8.02 -72.75 -25.10
CA ILE A 5 -9.41 -72.27 -25.14
C ILE A 5 -9.40 -70.76 -25.44
N ARG A 6 -10.16 -70.37 -26.47
CA ARG A 6 -10.44 -69.01 -26.92
C ARG A 6 -11.62 -68.44 -26.13
N PHE A 7 -11.56 -67.17 -25.72
CA PHE A 7 -12.76 -66.34 -25.56
C PHE A 7 -12.52 -64.95 -26.14
N ARG A 8 -13.43 -64.57 -27.05
CA ARG A 8 -13.56 -63.24 -27.65
C ARG A 8 -13.99 -62.25 -26.57
N PHE A 9 -13.39 -61.07 -26.50
CA PHE A 9 -14.05 -59.89 -25.95
C PHE A 9 -13.81 -58.66 -26.83
N LEU A 10 -14.91 -57.94 -26.99
CA LEU A 10 -15.19 -56.76 -27.78
C LEU A 10 -14.17 -55.64 -27.50
N ILE A 11 -13.70 -54.96 -28.55
CA ILE A 11 -13.07 -53.65 -28.44
C ILE A 11 -14.18 -52.67 -28.04
N ILE A 12 -14.17 -52.21 -26.79
CA ILE A 12 -14.90 -51.01 -26.36
C ILE A 12 -13.84 -49.93 -26.18
N ILE A 13 -13.83 -48.97 -27.11
CA ILE A 13 -13.15 -47.69 -26.93
C ILE A 13 -13.96 -46.93 -25.88
N VAL A 14 -13.48 -46.89 -24.63
CA VAL A 14 -13.99 -45.97 -23.61
C VAL A 14 -13.15 -44.70 -23.69
N LEU A 15 -13.71 -43.68 -24.33
CA LEU A 15 -13.35 -42.28 -24.10
C LEU A 15 -13.68 -41.94 -22.65
N SER A 16 -12.70 -42.02 -21.75
CA SER A 16 -12.81 -41.47 -20.41
C SER A 16 -12.53 -39.96 -20.45
N SER A 17 -13.56 -39.19 -20.78
CA SER A 17 -13.64 -37.78 -20.43
C SER A 17 -13.75 -37.68 -18.89
N ALA A 18 -12.64 -37.37 -18.23
CA ALA A 18 -12.64 -37.02 -16.82
C ALA A 18 -13.26 -35.63 -16.67
N SER A 19 -14.58 -35.61 -16.44
CA SER A 19 -15.33 -34.44 -16.03
C SER A 19 -14.80 -34.00 -14.66
N VAL A 20 -14.03 -32.93 -14.63
CA VAL A 20 -13.75 -32.17 -13.41
C VAL A 20 -15.09 -31.58 -12.97
N LEU A 21 -15.73 -32.21 -11.97
CA LEU A 21 -16.78 -31.54 -11.21
C LEU A 21 -16.12 -30.38 -10.44
N SER A 22 -16.09 -29.21 -11.07
CA SER A 22 -16.03 -27.96 -10.36
C SER A 22 -17.20 -27.94 -9.37
N LEU A 23 -16.92 -27.90 -8.07
CA LEU A 23 -17.88 -27.43 -7.07
C LEU A 23 -18.09 -25.93 -7.31
N THR A 24 -18.78 -25.59 -8.39
CA THR A 24 -19.49 -24.33 -8.51
C THR A 24 -20.60 -24.41 -7.48
N GLY A 25 -20.46 -23.64 -6.39
CA GLY A 25 -21.62 -23.33 -5.54
C GLY A 25 -22.71 -22.84 -6.47
N HIS A 26 -23.78 -23.63 -6.60
CA HIS A 26 -24.92 -23.25 -7.41
C HIS A 26 -25.56 -22.05 -6.71
N TYR A 27 -25.28 -20.85 -7.20
CA TYR A 27 -26.14 -19.71 -6.94
C TYR A 27 -27.52 -20.09 -7.47
N SER A 28 -28.45 -20.39 -6.57
CA SER A 28 -29.85 -20.56 -6.94
C SER A 28 -30.37 -19.21 -7.41
N GLN A 29 -30.41 -19.00 -8.73
CA GLN A 29 -31.30 -18.02 -9.36
C GLN A 29 -32.74 -18.52 -9.17
N ALA A 30 -33.29 -18.36 -7.98
CA ALA A 30 -34.73 -18.28 -7.86
C ALA A 30 -35.13 -16.93 -8.46
N GLN A 31 -35.48 -16.96 -9.76
CA GLN A 31 -35.99 -15.81 -10.48
C GLN A 31 -37.34 -15.43 -9.86
N ASP A 32 -37.32 -14.47 -8.95
CA ASP A 32 -38.51 -13.73 -8.55
C ASP A 32 -39.13 -13.16 -9.83
N SER A 33 -40.42 -13.43 -10.05
CA SER A 33 -41.16 -13.07 -11.27
C SER A 33 -41.27 -11.54 -11.50
N SER A 34 -40.80 -10.74 -10.54
CA SER A 34 -40.79 -9.28 -10.58
C SER A 34 -39.43 -8.73 -11.06
N ARG A 35 -39.47 -7.84 -12.06
CA ARG A 35 -38.27 -7.20 -12.62
C ARG A 35 -37.64 -6.22 -11.62
N ASN A 36 -36.36 -6.38 -11.30
CA ASN A 36 -35.65 -5.58 -10.29
C ASN A 36 -34.98 -4.34 -10.90
N LEU A 37 -35.57 -3.17 -10.67
CA LEU A 37 -35.05 -1.86 -11.08
C LEU A 37 -33.80 -1.42 -10.30
N ALA A 38 -33.53 -2.01 -9.12
CA ALA A 38 -32.35 -1.67 -8.35
C ALA A 38 -31.06 -1.94 -9.12
N LEU A 39 -31.03 -2.96 -10.00
CA LEU A 39 -29.85 -3.37 -10.77
C LEU A 39 -29.29 -2.26 -11.68
N VAL A 40 -30.13 -1.32 -12.08
CA VAL A 40 -29.78 -0.19 -12.95
C VAL A 40 -29.77 1.15 -12.21
N ALA A 41 -29.77 1.12 -10.88
CA ALA A 41 -29.64 2.30 -10.04
C ALA A 41 -28.18 2.57 -9.63
N THR A 42 -27.88 3.83 -9.35
CA THR A 42 -26.69 4.26 -8.61
C THR A 42 -27.02 4.31 -7.12
N PRO A 43 -26.37 3.49 -6.28
CA PRO A 43 -26.60 3.48 -4.85
C PRO A 43 -25.74 4.50 -4.10
N SER A 44 -26.32 5.14 -3.08
CA SER A 44 -25.61 6.01 -2.14
C SER A 44 -26.16 5.83 -0.72
N THR A 45 -25.35 6.13 0.29
CA THR A 45 -25.69 5.88 1.70
C THR A 45 -25.15 6.96 2.62
N SER A 46 -25.88 7.30 3.68
CA SER A 46 -25.43 8.26 4.72
C SER A 46 -24.45 7.67 5.74
N ALA A 47 -24.27 6.36 5.74
CA ALA A 47 -23.43 5.60 6.66
C ALA A 47 -22.81 4.39 5.95
N ARG A 48 -21.62 3.96 6.37
CA ARG A 48 -20.95 2.79 5.75
C ARG A 48 -21.61 1.48 6.21
N TYR A 49 -21.85 0.54 5.29
CA TYR A 49 -22.36 -0.83 5.53
C TYR A 49 -21.43 -1.92 4.97
N GLY A 50 -20.29 -2.18 5.62
CA GLY A 50 -19.34 -3.26 5.34
C GLY A 50 -18.52 -3.18 4.04
N GLY A 51 -18.97 -2.44 3.01
CA GLY A 51 -18.31 -2.35 1.71
C GLY A 51 -18.87 -1.25 0.80
N SER A 52 -18.59 -1.34 -0.50
CA SER A 52 -19.10 -0.43 -1.53
C SER A 52 -20.64 -0.42 -1.56
N PRO A 53 -21.32 0.73 -1.72
CA PRO A 53 -22.77 0.81 -1.88
C PRO A 53 -23.32 -0.06 -3.03
N VAL A 54 -22.48 -0.43 -4.01
CA VAL A 54 -22.85 -1.30 -5.14
C VAL A 54 -23.28 -2.70 -4.70
N PHE A 55 -22.80 -3.21 -3.56
CA PHE A 55 -23.24 -4.51 -3.04
C PHE A 55 -24.73 -4.55 -2.70
N LEU A 56 -25.37 -3.39 -2.52
CA LEU A 56 -26.80 -3.31 -2.22
C LEU A 56 -27.68 -3.69 -3.41
N ASN A 57 -27.14 -3.59 -4.63
CA ASN A 57 -27.86 -3.83 -5.87
C ASN A 57 -27.00 -4.58 -6.90
N ASP A 58 -26.17 -5.51 -6.43
CA ASP A 58 -25.37 -6.37 -7.30
C ASP A 58 -26.20 -7.54 -7.88
N GLY A 59 -27.41 -7.75 -7.37
CA GLY A 59 -28.33 -8.78 -7.84
C GLY A 59 -28.06 -10.17 -7.26
N LEU A 60 -27.06 -10.30 -6.39
CA LEU A 60 -26.78 -11.55 -5.69
C LEU A 60 -27.70 -11.66 -4.48
N THR A 61 -28.39 -12.80 -4.37
CA THR A 61 -29.14 -13.11 -3.13
C THR A 61 -28.16 -13.53 -2.06
N PRO A 62 -28.11 -12.87 -0.89
CA PRO A 62 -27.22 -13.28 0.20
C PRO A 62 -27.58 -14.71 0.67
N ALA A 63 -26.68 -15.67 0.50
CA ALA A 63 -26.82 -17.01 1.06
C ALA A 63 -26.30 -17.02 2.51
N THR A 64 -26.95 -17.81 3.37
CA THR A 64 -26.51 -18.02 4.75
C THR A 64 -25.08 -18.56 4.84
N VAL A 65 -24.23 -17.80 5.53
CA VAL A 65 -23.04 -18.21 6.30
C VAL A 65 -22.02 -19.11 5.59
N ALA A 66 -21.20 -18.54 4.68
CA ALA A 66 -19.76 -18.82 4.54
C ALA A 66 -19.20 -18.11 3.28
N GLY A 67 -18.68 -16.89 3.45
CA GLY A 67 -17.89 -16.22 2.41
C GLY A 67 -18.34 -14.78 2.10
N MET A 68 -17.51 -13.82 2.50
CA MET A 68 -17.32 -12.55 1.78
C MET A 68 -18.51 -11.57 1.68
N ARG A 69 -19.02 -11.09 2.82
CA ARG A 69 -19.48 -9.69 2.99
C ARG A 69 -19.12 -9.17 4.39
N SER A 70 -17.97 -9.62 4.91
CA SER A 70 -17.52 -9.34 6.28
C SER A 70 -16.52 -8.19 6.31
N GLY A 71 -17.03 -6.96 6.27
CA GLY A 71 -16.35 -5.81 6.84
C GLY A 71 -17.03 -5.50 8.17
N THR A 72 -16.41 -5.81 9.31
CA THR A 72 -16.90 -5.28 10.59
C THR A 72 -16.71 -3.77 10.57
N ASN A 73 -17.80 -3.04 10.37
CA ASN A 73 -17.79 -1.60 10.35
C ASN A 73 -17.78 -1.00 11.76
N ARG A 74 -16.88 -0.05 11.98
CA ARG A 74 -16.97 0.93 13.06
C ARG A 74 -16.95 2.32 12.43
N PRO A 75 -18.09 2.85 11.94
CA PRO A 75 -18.12 4.22 11.48
C PRO A 75 -17.76 5.15 12.65
N PRO A 76 -16.88 6.14 12.43
CA PRO A 76 -16.50 7.09 13.47
C PRO A 76 -17.58 8.12 13.77
N VAL A 77 -18.75 8.11 13.10
CA VAL A 77 -19.81 9.11 13.27
C VAL A 77 -21.12 8.49 13.74
N ARG A 78 -21.69 9.05 14.80
CA ARG A 78 -22.96 8.67 15.42
C ARG A 78 -24.11 9.34 14.66
N LEU A 79 -24.87 8.58 13.87
CA LEU A 79 -26.11 9.06 13.25
C LEU A 79 -27.29 8.29 13.82
N SER A 80 -28.26 9.00 14.42
CA SER A 80 -29.52 8.41 14.89
C SER A 80 -30.45 8.02 13.73
N ASN A 81 -30.35 8.73 12.60
CA ASN A 81 -31.13 8.50 11.39
C ASN A 81 -30.16 8.31 10.22
N GLN A 82 -30.26 7.17 9.55
CA GLN A 82 -29.43 6.85 8.39
C GLN A 82 -30.29 6.70 7.14
N TRP A 83 -29.70 6.84 5.96
CA TRP A 83 -30.41 6.62 4.72
C TRP A 83 -29.59 5.84 3.70
N VAL A 84 -30.32 5.09 2.87
CA VAL A 84 -29.83 4.39 1.68
C VAL A 84 -30.69 4.84 0.51
N GLU A 85 -30.07 5.32 -0.56
CA GLU A 85 -30.74 5.92 -1.70
C GLU A 85 -30.34 5.22 -2.99
N TYR A 86 -31.31 5.07 -3.88
CA TYR A 86 -31.10 4.68 -5.27
C TYR A 86 -31.49 5.84 -6.17
N GLU A 87 -30.60 6.20 -7.07
CA GLU A 87 -30.81 7.20 -8.12
C GLU A 87 -30.77 6.53 -9.50
N TRP A 88 -31.74 6.85 -10.34
CA TRP A 88 -31.80 6.40 -11.75
C TRP A 88 -31.59 7.58 -12.69
N SER A 89 -30.93 7.34 -13.82
CA SER A 89 -30.69 8.35 -14.86
C SER A 89 -31.98 8.83 -15.56
N GLN A 90 -33.06 8.08 -15.43
CA GLN A 90 -34.39 8.44 -15.92
C GLN A 90 -35.46 7.93 -14.94
N PRO A 91 -36.70 8.47 -14.98
CA PRO A 91 -37.73 8.07 -14.02
C PRO A 91 -38.13 6.58 -14.13
N VAL A 92 -38.22 5.90 -13.00
CA VAL A 92 -38.82 4.56 -12.85
C VAL A 92 -40.22 4.65 -12.26
N THR A 93 -41.05 3.64 -12.51
CA THR A 93 -42.32 3.43 -11.78
C THR A 93 -42.23 2.18 -10.92
N THR A 94 -42.42 2.34 -9.61
CA THR A 94 -42.35 1.23 -8.64
C THR A 94 -43.42 1.37 -7.56
N GLY A 95 -43.96 0.24 -7.10
CA GLY A 95 -44.88 0.14 -5.97
C GLY A 95 -44.43 -0.88 -4.92
N GLY A 96 -43.16 -1.27 -4.94
CA GLY A 96 -42.67 -2.24 -3.95
C GLY A 96 -41.15 -2.39 -3.93
N ILE A 97 -40.63 -2.76 -2.76
CA ILE A 97 -39.22 -3.07 -2.53
C ILE A 97 -39.08 -4.37 -1.72
N ALA A 98 -37.89 -4.95 -1.72
CA ALA A 98 -37.51 -5.96 -0.75
C ALA A 98 -36.16 -5.61 -0.12
N VAL A 99 -36.01 -5.84 1.18
CA VAL A 99 -34.85 -5.44 1.98
C VAL A 99 -34.30 -6.65 2.74
N PHE A 100 -33.00 -6.95 2.59
CA PHE A 100 -32.35 -8.08 3.27
C PHE A 100 -31.52 -7.60 4.46
N TRP A 101 -31.96 -7.90 5.67
CA TRP A 101 -31.25 -7.54 6.90
C TRP A 101 -30.35 -8.67 7.39
N TRP A 102 -29.19 -8.33 7.96
CA TRP A 102 -28.32 -9.29 8.64
C TRP A 102 -27.72 -8.71 9.92
N ASN A 103 -27.78 -9.52 10.97
CA ASN A 103 -27.34 -9.14 12.30
C ASN A 103 -26.07 -9.88 12.77
N PHE A 104 -25.39 -10.60 11.87
CA PHE A 104 -24.18 -11.37 12.15
C PHE A 104 -24.33 -12.38 13.30
N GLY A 105 -25.42 -13.14 13.31
CA GLY A 105 -25.65 -14.12 14.39
C GLY A 105 -25.79 -13.46 15.76
N ASN A 106 -26.49 -12.32 15.80
CA ASN A 106 -26.69 -11.45 16.97
C ASN A 106 -25.49 -10.60 17.43
N ALA A 107 -24.44 -10.45 16.62
CA ALA A 107 -23.33 -9.55 16.94
C ALA A 107 -23.71 -8.05 16.85
N VAL A 108 -24.78 -7.71 16.12
CA VAL A 108 -25.39 -6.37 16.08
C VAL A 108 -26.92 -6.47 16.18
N LYS A 109 -27.61 -5.38 16.50
CA LYS A 109 -29.09 -5.34 16.47
C LYS A 109 -29.62 -4.89 15.11
N LEU A 110 -30.77 -5.43 14.71
CA LEU A 110 -31.57 -4.92 13.59
C LEU A 110 -32.06 -3.48 13.89
N PRO A 111 -32.36 -2.67 12.87
CA PRO A 111 -32.90 -1.31 13.10
C PRO A 111 -34.26 -1.35 13.83
N GLN A 112 -34.68 -0.22 14.43
CA GLN A 112 -35.96 -0.13 15.12
C GLN A 112 -37.14 -0.08 14.13
N ALA A 113 -36.93 0.67 13.05
CA ALA A 113 -37.90 0.84 11.98
C ALA A 113 -37.16 1.32 10.72
N TYR A 114 -37.84 1.24 9.58
CA TYR A 114 -37.47 1.97 8.39
C TYR A 114 -38.70 2.56 7.71
N ARG A 115 -38.47 3.56 6.88
CA ARG A 115 -39.46 4.24 6.06
C ARG A 115 -38.94 4.42 4.65
N ILE A 116 -39.88 4.46 3.69
CA ILE A 116 -39.57 4.60 2.27
C ILE A 116 -40.04 5.99 1.83
N THR A 117 -39.12 6.77 1.28
CA THR A 117 -39.42 8.08 0.71
C THR A 117 -38.99 8.12 -0.77
N TRP A 118 -39.69 8.91 -1.57
CA TRP A 118 -39.45 9.07 -3.00
C TRP A 118 -39.27 10.54 -3.35
N TRP A 119 -38.45 10.84 -4.35
CA TRP A 119 -38.23 12.20 -4.81
C TRP A 119 -39.36 12.64 -5.75
N ASN A 120 -40.11 13.66 -5.37
CA ASN A 120 -41.23 14.20 -6.16
C ASN A 120 -40.78 15.18 -7.26
N GLY A 121 -39.50 15.57 -7.27
CA GLY A 121 -38.94 16.60 -8.15
C GLY A 121 -38.26 17.74 -7.38
N SER A 122 -38.70 18.02 -6.15
CA SER A 122 -38.17 19.09 -5.29
C SER A 122 -37.79 18.64 -3.88
N GLU A 123 -38.44 17.61 -3.34
CA GLU A 123 -38.18 17.07 -2.01
C GLU A 123 -38.48 15.56 -1.91
N PHE A 124 -38.10 14.96 -0.79
CA PHE A 124 -38.45 13.57 -0.47
C PHE A 124 -39.79 13.51 0.26
N GLU A 125 -40.75 12.80 -0.31
CA GLU A 125 -42.06 12.53 0.31
C GLU A 125 -42.17 11.05 0.73
N ALA A 126 -42.94 10.76 1.78
CA ALA A 126 -43.24 9.38 2.16
C ALA A 126 -44.13 8.69 1.10
N VAL A 127 -43.90 7.41 0.86
CA VAL A 127 -44.80 6.59 0.03
C VAL A 127 -46.17 6.43 0.71
N ARG A 128 -47.24 6.31 -0.07
CA ARG A 128 -48.60 6.12 0.45
C ARG A 128 -48.93 4.64 0.63
N ASN A 129 -49.68 4.33 1.68
CA ASN A 129 -50.16 2.98 2.03
C ASN A 129 -49.05 1.89 2.10
N PRO A 130 -47.92 2.12 2.79
CA PRO A 130 -46.89 1.08 2.91
C PRO A 130 -47.39 -0.11 3.75
N ALA A 131 -47.25 -1.33 3.22
CA ALA A 131 -47.54 -2.58 3.91
C ALA A 131 -46.35 -3.55 3.79
N GLY A 132 -45.99 -4.25 4.86
CA GLY A 132 -44.87 -5.19 4.87
C GLY A 132 -43.51 -4.59 5.28
N LEU A 133 -43.50 -3.60 6.20
CA LEU A 133 -42.28 -3.00 6.77
C LEU A 133 -41.56 -3.94 7.77
N GLY A 134 -41.29 -5.18 7.35
CA GLY A 134 -40.73 -6.24 8.20
C GLY A 134 -39.23 -6.07 8.49
N LEU A 135 -38.81 -6.60 9.65
CA LEU A 135 -37.41 -6.61 10.12
C LEU A 135 -36.95 -8.03 10.46
N VAL A 136 -37.39 -9.03 9.70
CA VAL A 136 -36.94 -10.41 9.91
C VAL A 136 -35.49 -10.53 9.43
N ASN A 137 -34.64 -11.03 10.32
CA ASN A 137 -33.22 -11.23 10.03
C ASN A 137 -33.03 -12.35 9.00
N ASN A 138 -32.03 -12.18 8.14
CA ASN A 138 -31.53 -13.23 7.24
C ASN A 138 -32.53 -13.70 6.17
N GLU A 139 -33.44 -12.82 5.77
CA GLU A 139 -34.35 -13.02 4.66
C GLU A 139 -34.78 -11.68 4.05
N PHE A 140 -35.45 -11.73 2.89
CA PHE A 140 -36.01 -10.54 2.27
C PHE A 140 -37.33 -10.14 2.94
N ASN A 141 -37.38 -8.88 3.39
CA ASN A 141 -38.57 -8.24 3.90
C ASN A 141 -39.18 -7.41 2.78
N THR A 142 -40.34 -7.82 2.27
CA THR A 142 -41.00 -7.19 1.13
C THR A 142 -42.02 -6.16 1.59
N THR A 143 -41.88 -4.92 1.12
CA THR A 143 -42.84 -3.83 1.33
C THR A 143 -43.49 -3.44 0.02
N VAL A 144 -44.82 -3.31 0.01
CA VAL A 144 -45.61 -2.75 -1.10
C VAL A 144 -46.21 -1.41 -0.70
N PHE A 145 -46.44 -0.52 -1.67
CA PHE A 145 -47.01 0.82 -1.48
C PHE A 145 -47.65 1.31 -2.79
N ASP A 146 -48.42 2.39 -2.74
CA ASP A 146 -49.01 3.00 -3.94
C ASP A 146 -47.92 3.35 -4.95
N PRO A 147 -48.04 2.98 -6.25
CA PRO A 147 -46.99 3.21 -7.22
C PRO A 147 -46.57 4.68 -7.34
N VAL A 148 -45.27 4.94 -7.29
CA VAL A 148 -44.66 6.26 -7.49
C VAL A 148 -43.82 6.28 -8.75
N LYS A 149 -43.76 7.44 -9.41
CA LYS A 149 -42.84 7.70 -10.53
C LYS A 149 -41.74 8.63 -10.05
N THR A 150 -40.49 8.17 -10.06
CA THR A 150 -39.39 8.93 -9.45
C THR A 150 -38.04 8.63 -10.09
N THR A 151 -37.07 9.54 -9.92
CA THR A 151 -35.65 9.31 -10.21
C THR A 151 -34.86 8.92 -8.97
N ARG A 152 -35.42 9.07 -7.75
CA ARG A 152 -34.73 8.71 -6.51
C ARG A 152 -35.67 8.06 -5.49
N LEU A 153 -35.21 6.96 -4.89
CA LEU A 153 -35.94 6.25 -3.85
C LEU A 153 -35.04 6.01 -2.64
N ARG A 154 -35.44 6.55 -1.50
CA ARG A 154 -34.67 6.52 -0.26
C ARG A 154 -35.33 5.62 0.78
N LEU A 155 -34.50 4.85 1.46
CA LEU A 155 -34.82 4.05 2.63
C LEU A 155 -34.19 4.76 3.82
N GLU A 156 -35.00 5.34 4.70
CA GLU A 156 -34.51 5.94 5.94
C GLU A 156 -34.66 4.93 7.07
N VAL A 157 -33.60 4.77 7.86
CA VAL A 157 -33.45 3.71 8.85
C VAL A 157 -33.16 4.33 10.20
N ASP A 158 -33.98 3.96 11.19
CA ASP A 158 -33.80 4.39 12.58
C ASP A 158 -32.98 3.32 13.33
N SER A 159 -31.79 3.71 13.81
CA SER A 159 -30.84 2.76 14.40
C SER A 159 -31.30 2.28 15.79
N ALA A 160 -31.16 0.98 16.07
CA ALA A 160 -31.46 0.42 17.41
C ALA A 160 -30.32 0.57 18.42
N GLU A 161 -29.06 0.77 17.98
CA GLU A 161 -27.88 0.96 18.82
C GLU A 161 -26.84 1.92 18.19
N ARG A 162 -25.60 1.94 18.72
CA ARG A 162 -24.43 2.68 18.21
C ARG A 162 -24.07 2.34 16.75
N PHE A 163 -24.53 1.18 16.25
CA PHE A 163 -24.32 0.71 14.88
C PHE A 163 -25.66 0.20 14.34
N PRO A 164 -26.01 0.49 13.09
CA PRO A 164 -27.21 -0.07 12.47
C PRO A 164 -27.01 -1.57 12.23
N GLY A 165 -28.10 -2.33 12.20
CA GLY A 165 -28.11 -3.66 11.58
C GLY A 165 -27.67 -3.57 10.13
N THR A 166 -27.07 -4.63 9.59
CA THR A 166 -26.45 -4.58 8.26
C THR A 166 -27.51 -4.82 7.19
N LEU A 167 -27.69 -3.84 6.30
CA LEU A 167 -28.42 -4.03 5.06
C LEU A 167 -27.50 -4.74 4.06
N LEU A 168 -27.88 -5.94 3.61
CA LEU A 168 -27.06 -6.71 2.65
C LEU A 168 -27.48 -6.49 1.21
N GLU A 169 -28.78 -6.43 0.91
CA GLU A 169 -29.31 -6.31 -0.45
C GLU A 169 -30.65 -5.57 -0.41
N ARG A 170 -30.95 -4.77 -1.45
CA ARG A 170 -32.26 -4.15 -1.64
C ARG A 170 -32.72 -4.27 -3.11
N LYS A 171 -33.94 -4.77 -3.28
CA LYS A 171 -34.63 -4.86 -4.57
C LYS A 171 -35.67 -3.74 -4.68
N VAL A 172 -35.91 -3.27 -5.90
CA VAL A 172 -37.00 -2.34 -6.24
C VAL A 172 -37.76 -2.93 -7.40
N PHE A 173 -39.05 -3.20 -7.21
CA PHE A 173 -39.84 -3.96 -8.19
C PHE A 173 -40.49 -3.04 -9.22
N GLN A 174 -40.33 -3.39 -10.49
CA GLN A 174 -40.93 -2.67 -11.61
C GLN A 174 -42.45 -2.84 -11.64
N THR A 175 -43.18 -1.73 -11.74
CA THR A 175 -44.63 -1.73 -11.95
C THR A 175 -44.95 -1.59 -13.44
N ALA A 176 -46.13 -2.06 -13.86
CA ALA A 176 -46.64 -1.88 -15.22
C ALA A 176 -46.58 -0.40 -15.66
N GLY A 177 -46.14 -0.16 -16.90
CA GLY A 177 -45.97 1.19 -17.45
C GLY A 177 -44.66 1.90 -17.09
N SER A 178 -43.76 1.28 -16.31
CA SER A 178 -42.40 1.81 -16.11
C SER A 178 -41.59 1.75 -17.40
N PRO A 179 -40.90 2.84 -17.82
CA PRO A 179 -40.03 2.84 -18.99
C PRO A 179 -38.91 1.79 -18.91
N GLY A 180 -38.51 1.25 -20.08
CA GLY A 180 -37.32 0.40 -20.18
C GLY A 180 -36.06 1.17 -19.81
N HIS A 181 -35.15 0.53 -19.07
CA HIS A 181 -33.90 1.13 -18.62
C HIS A 181 -32.71 0.51 -19.33
N PRO A 182 -31.82 1.31 -19.92
CA PRO A 182 -30.59 0.77 -20.49
C PRO A 182 -29.78 0.00 -19.44
N PRO A 183 -29.02 -1.03 -19.85
CA PRO A 183 -28.16 -1.76 -18.94
C PRO A 183 -27.10 -0.82 -18.33
N VAL A 184 -26.69 -1.05 -17.09
CA VAL A 184 -25.50 -0.41 -16.50
C VAL A 184 -24.29 -1.22 -16.89
N VAL A 185 -23.31 -0.59 -17.54
CA VAL A 185 -22.11 -1.26 -18.05
C VAL A 185 -20.89 -0.63 -17.39
N ASN A 186 -19.91 -1.46 -17.04
CA ASN A 186 -18.63 -1.03 -16.51
C ASN A 186 -17.52 -1.81 -17.22
N ALA A 187 -16.66 -1.12 -17.97
CA ALA A 187 -15.51 -1.71 -18.67
C ALA A 187 -14.32 -2.06 -17.74
N GLY A 188 -14.43 -1.74 -16.45
CA GLY A 188 -13.37 -1.91 -15.46
C GLY A 188 -12.48 -0.66 -15.33
N PRO A 189 -11.49 -0.70 -14.42
CA PRO A 189 -10.66 0.47 -14.08
C PRO A 189 -9.65 0.81 -15.18
N ASP A 190 -9.36 2.10 -15.38
CA ASP A 190 -8.24 2.57 -16.23
C ASP A 190 -6.93 1.88 -15.86
N ARG A 191 -6.04 1.69 -16.84
CA ARG A 191 -4.80 0.93 -16.61
C ARG A 191 -3.65 1.35 -17.53
N SER A 192 -2.44 1.09 -17.05
CA SER A 192 -1.18 1.32 -17.76
C SER A 192 -0.47 -0.02 -18.02
N VAL A 193 -0.34 -0.41 -19.28
CA VAL A 193 0.14 -1.74 -19.68
C VAL A 193 1.39 -1.67 -20.53
N ILE A 194 2.16 -2.76 -20.53
CA ILE A 194 3.38 -2.89 -21.32
C ILE A 194 3.06 -3.57 -22.65
N ILE A 195 3.53 -2.98 -23.74
CA ILE A 195 3.36 -3.56 -25.08
C ILE A 195 3.98 -4.97 -25.16
N GLY A 196 3.28 -5.88 -25.83
CA GLY A 196 3.70 -7.28 -25.99
C GLY A 196 3.08 -8.24 -24.97
N GLY A 197 2.51 -7.74 -23.88
CA GLY A 197 1.75 -8.52 -22.91
C GLY A 197 0.26 -8.61 -23.25
N LYS A 198 -0.46 -9.43 -22.48
CA LYS A 198 -1.93 -9.49 -22.52
C LYS A 198 -2.49 -8.42 -21.60
N THR A 199 -3.46 -7.66 -22.09
CA THR A 199 -4.29 -6.81 -21.23
C THR A 199 -5.57 -7.54 -20.90
N TYR A 200 -5.73 -7.94 -19.64
CA TYR A 200 -6.89 -8.66 -19.16
C TYR A 200 -8.04 -7.67 -18.98
N LEU A 201 -9.17 -7.92 -19.62
CA LEU A 201 -10.37 -7.10 -19.56
C LEU A 201 -11.44 -7.88 -18.80
N SER A 202 -11.96 -7.28 -17.73
CA SER A 202 -13.04 -7.84 -16.92
C SER A 202 -14.11 -6.78 -16.75
N GLY A 203 -15.03 -6.74 -17.72
CA GLY A 203 -16.17 -5.85 -17.70
C GLY A 203 -17.37 -6.48 -16.99
N SER A 204 -18.31 -5.66 -16.53
CA SER A 204 -19.57 -6.12 -15.94
C SER A 204 -20.75 -5.39 -16.56
N ALA A 205 -21.90 -6.05 -16.54
CA ALA A 205 -23.17 -5.49 -16.98
C ALA A 205 -24.29 -5.91 -16.01
N ARG A 206 -25.14 -4.94 -15.64
CA ARG A 206 -26.35 -5.16 -14.86
C ARG A 206 -27.54 -4.63 -15.63
N SER A 207 -28.63 -5.38 -15.66
CA SER A 207 -29.79 -5.07 -16.49
C SER A 207 -31.08 -5.55 -15.84
N VAL A 208 -32.21 -4.89 -16.17
CA VAL A 208 -33.52 -5.23 -15.61
C VAL A 208 -34.05 -6.53 -16.24
N THR A 209 -33.77 -6.74 -17.52
CA THR A 209 -34.00 -8.01 -18.23
C THR A 209 -32.68 -8.59 -18.76
N PRO A 210 -32.62 -9.87 -19.15
CA PRO A 210 -31.38 -10.50 -19.60
C PRO A 210 -30.69 -9.73 -20.74
N VAL A 211 -29.37 -9.55 -20.61
CA VAL A 211 -28.52 -8.97 -21.66
C VAL A 211 -28.62 -9.81 -22.94
N THR A 212 -28.77 -9.12 -24.07
CA THR A 212 -28.91 -9.72 -25.41
C THR A 212 -27.64 -9.63 -26.27
N GLY A 213 -26.64 -8.85 -25.84
CA GLY A 213 -25.35 -8.77 -26.54
C GLY A 213 -24.32 -7.93 -25.79
N ILE A 214 -23.04 -8.30 -25.96
CA ILE A 214 -21.87 -7.59 -25.43
C ILE A 214 -20.88 -7.42 -26.59
N ALA A 215 -20.19 -6.27 -26.66
CA ALA A 215 -19.17 -6.02 -27.66
C ALA A 215 -18.04 -5.10 -27.14
N TRP A 216 -16.81 -5.59 -27.19
CA TRP A 216 -15.59 -4.81 -27.00
C TRP A 216 -15.10 -4.22 -28.33
N SER A 217 -14.66 -2.97 -28.29
CA SER A 217 -14.12 -2.28 -29.46
C SER A 217 -13.05 -1.24 -29.09
N LYS A 218 -12.18 -0.90 -30.05
CA LYS A 218 -11.31 0.27 -29.93
C LYS A 218 -12.11 1.50 -30.33
N LYS A 219 -12.24 2.47 -29.43
CA LYS A 219 -12.83 3.79 -29.73
C LYS A 219 -11.79 4.74 -30.31
N SER A 220 -10.58 4.79 -29.74
CA SER A 220 -9.47 5.61 -30.24
C SER A 220 -8.11 5.02 -29.86
N GLY A 221 -7.04 5.48 -30.51
CA GLY A 221 -5.65 5.13 -30.20
C GLY A 221 -4.79 4.84 -31.44
N PRO A 222 -3.46 4.97 -31.34
CA PRO A 222 -2.54 5.08 -32.49
C PRO A 222 -2.38 3.78 -33.30
N GLY A 223 -2.50 2.62 -32.68
CA GLY A 223 -2.38 1.31 -33.33
C GLY A 223 -3.68 0.51 -33.39
N SER A 224 -3.64 -0.70 -33.96
CA SER A 224 -4.71 -1.69 -33.84
C SER A 224 -4.76 -2.33 -32.44
N VAL A 225 -5.96 -2.72 -32.02
CA VAL A 225 -6.24 -3.52 -30.82
C VAL A 225 -6.90 -4.82 -31.27
N THR A 226 -6.37 -5.95 -30.83
CA THR A 226 -6.96 -7.27 -31.12
C THR A 226 -7.52 -7.84 -29.83
N PHE A 227 -8.82 -8.16 -29.84
CA PHE A 227 -9.52 -8.80 -28.71
C PHE A 227 -9.63 -10.30 -28.96
N GLU A 228 -9.35 -11.12 -27.94
CA GLU A 228 -9.47 -12.57 -28.05
C GLU A 228 -10.94 -13.02 -28.22
N LYS A 229 -11.84 -12.48 -27.39
CA LYS A 229 -13.28 -12.77 -27.38
C LYS A 229 -14.08 -11.47 -27.23
N PRO A 230 -14.23 -10.64 -28.28
CA PRO A 230 -14.86 -9.33 -28.19
C PRO A 230 -16.34 -9.38 -27.74
N GLY A 231 -17.01 -10.52 -27.87
CA GLY A 231 -18.39 -10.73 -27.40
C GLY A 231 -18.52 -11.18 -25.93
N ASN A 232 -17.40 -11.36 -25.20
CA ASN A 232 -17.40 -11.80 -23.81
C ASN A 232 -17.01 -10.63 -22.89
N PRO A 233 -17.73 -10.40 -21.76
CA PRO A 233 -17.34 -9.38 -20.78
C PRO A 233 -15.92 -9.60 -20.21
N VAL A 234 -15.47 -10.85 -20.12
CA VAL A 234 -14.11 -11.23 -19.71
C VAL A 234 -13.34 -11.72 -20.93
N THR A 235 -12.30 -10.99 -21.32
CA THR A 235 -11.47 -11.27 -22.51
C THR A 235 -10.06 -10.70 -22.32
N THR A 236 -9.15 -10.95 -23.26
CA THR A 236 -7.87 -10.23 -23.35
C THR A 236 -7.83 -9.32 -24.57
N ALA A 237 -6.97 -8.31 -24.52
CA ALA A 237 -6.62 -7.43 -25.63
C ALA A 237 -5.10 -7.29 -25.78
N VAL A 238 -4.64 -7.12 -27.02
CA VAL A 238 -3.24 -6.82 -27.36
C VAL A 238 -3.13 -5.59 -28.26
N PHE A 239 -2.05 -4.84 -28.11
CA PHE A 239 -1.83 -3.54 -28.76
C PHE A 239 -0.63 -3.61 -29.71
N SER A 240 -0.76 -2.97 -30.88
CA SER A 240 0.31 -2.95 -31.89
C SER A 240 1.33 -1.82 -31.72
N GLN A 241 1.01 -0.77 -30.96
CA GLN A 241 1.88 0.41 -30.77
C GLN A 241 1.71 1.02 -29.38
N PRO A 242 2.76 1.60 -28.77
CA PRO A 242 2.63 2.42 -27.57
C PRO A 242 1.77 3.66 -27.81
N GLY A 243 1.14 4.15 -26.75
CA GLY A 243 0.32 5.36 -26.74
C GLY A 243 -0.95 5.22 -25.90
N GLU A 244 -1.77 6.26 -25.90
CA GLU A 244 -3.05 6.31 -25.18
C GLU A 244 -4.18 5.73 -26.06
N TYR A 245 -4.97 4.82 -25.49
CA TYR A 245 -6.11 4.18 -26.14
C TYR A 245 -7.37 4.38 -25.31
N ILE A 246 -8.52 4.42 -25.99
CA ILE A 246 -9.83 4.26 -25.35
C ILE A 246 -10.47 3.00 -25.90
N LEU A 247 -10.75 2.05 -25.01
CA LEU A 247 -11.54 0.86 -25.31
C LEU A 247 -12.97 1.07 -24.83
N SER A 248 -13.94 0.49 -25.54
CA SER A 248 -15.36 0.59 -25.17
C SER A 248 -15.97 -0.80 -25.05
N MET A 249 -16.70 -1.04 -23.96
CA MET A 249 -17.60 -2.17 -23.80
C MET A 249 -19.04 -1.69 -23.98
N MET A 250 -19.72 -2.21 -25.00
CA MET A 250 -21.14 -2.01 -25.22
C MET A 250 -21.93 -3.21 -24.70
N THR A 251 -23.07 -2.96 -24.09
CA THR A 251 -24.06 -3.99 -23.73
C THR A 251 -25.44 -3.62 -24.26
N ARG A 252 -26.20 -4.62 -24.73
CA ARG A 252 -27.55 -4.47 -25.28
C ARG A 252 -28.61 -5.21 -24.46
N GLU A 253 -29.77 -4.59 -24.30
CA GLU A 253 -30.99 -5.15 -23.74
C GLU A 253 -32.13 -4.90 -24.72
N GLY A 254 -32.41 -5.86 -25.61
CA GLY A 254 -33.35 -5.66 -26.72
C GLY A 254 -32.90 -4.51 -27.62
N SER A 255 -33.71 -3.44 -27.72
CA SER A 255 -33.36 -2.22 -28.48
C SER A 255 -32.55 -1.20 -27.68
N LEU A 256 -32.38 -1.38 -26.36
CA LEU A 256 -31.62 -0.48 -25.50
C LEU A 256 -30.15 -0.88 -25.50
N SER A 257 -29.26 0.10 -25.32
CA SER A 257 -27.83 -0.16 -25.20
C SER A 257 -27.14 0.89 -24.36
N SER A 258 -26.07 0.48 -23.69
CA SER A 258 -25.16 1.37 -22.96
C SER A 258 -23.72 1.04 -23.31
N VAL A 259 -22.84 2.02 -23.14
CA VAL A 259 -21.40 1.89 -23.38
C VAL A 259 -20.65 2.37 -22.14
N SER A 260 -19.59 1.66 -21.79
CA SER A 260 -18.60 2.09 -20.81
C SER A 260 -17.24 2.14 -21.48
N ASP A 261 -16.51 3.23 -21.25
CA ASP A 261 -15.17 3.45 -21.77
C ASP A 261 -14.12 3.14 -20.71
N LEU A 262 -12.96 2.66 -21.17
CA LEU A 262 -11.78 2.35 -20.39
C LEU A 262 -10.56 3.01 -21.05
N SER A 263 -9.81 3.80 -20.29
CA SER A 263 -8.53 4.34 -20.76
C SER A 263 -7.42 3.32 -20.56
N VAL A 264 -6.62 3.09 -21.61
CA VAL A 264 -5.44 2.22 -21.55
C VAL A 264 -4.22 2.95 -22.07
N LYS A 265 -3.25 3.16 -21.17
CA LYS A 265 -1.94 3.70 -21.52
C LYS A 265 -0.97 2.58 -21.83
N VAL A 266 -0.55 2.46 -23.09
CA VAL A 266 0.38 1.42 -23.54
C VAL A 266 1.79 2.00 -23.59
N THR A 267 2.72 1.45 -22.82
CA THR A 267 4.11 1.91 -22.78
C THR A 267 5.09 0.83 -23.24
N ALA A 268 6.32 1.25 -23.56
CA ALA A 268 7.41 0.32 -23.81
C ALA A 268 7.81 -0.44 -22.52
N PRO A 269 8.39 -1.66 -22.64
CA PRO A 269 8.94 -2.36 -21.50
C PRO A 269 10.10 -1.58 -20.85
N PRO A 270 10.39 -1.82 -19.56
CA PRO A 270 11.61 -1.33 -18.94
C PRO A 270 12.86 -1.88 -19.65
N PRO A 271 14.05 -1.31 -19.40
CA PRO A 271 15.31 -1.93 -19.78
C PRO A 271 15.37 -3.39 -19.33
N ALA A 272 15.97 -4.27 -20.16
CA ALA A 272 16.05 -5.70 -19.88
C ALA A 272 16.87 -6.00 -18.61
N GLU A 273 17.91 -5.21 -18.35
CA GLU A 273 18.68 -5.28 -17.12
C GLU A 273 18.19 -4.23 -16.12
N ARG A 274 17.82 -4.67 -14.92
CA ARG A 274 17.57 -3.76 -13.80
C ARG A 274 18.87 -3.16 -13.27
N LEU A 275 18.76 -2.05 -12.55
CA LEU A 275 19.84 -1.58 -11.69
C LEU A 275 20.03 -2.55 -10.50
N ASP A 276 21.23 -2.51 -9.94
CA ASP A 276 21.62 -3.22 -8.74
C ASP A 276 21.55 -2.36 -7.50
N VAL A 277 21.29 -3.04 -6.40
CA VAL A 277 21.22 -2.45 -5.07
C VAL A 277 22.62 -2.06 -4.58
N VAL A 278 22.67 -0.98 -3.79
CA VAL A 278 23.83 -0.68 -2.95
C VAL A 278 23.50 -1.17 -1.55
N TYR A 279 24.12 -2.28 -1.15
CA TYR A 279 23.94 -2.83 0.19
C TYR A 279 24.37 -1.79 1.23
N THR A 280 23.54 -1.56 2.24
CA THR A 280 23.89 -0.72 3.38
C THR A 280 25.06 -1.35 4.11
N LYS A 281 26.24 -0.72 4.02
CA LYS A 281 27.47 -1.04 4.76
C LYS A 281 27.86 0.17 5.60
N LYS A 282 28.98 0.08 6.32
CA LYS A 282 29.44 1.17 7.19
C LYS A 282 29.48 2.51 6.45
N TYR A 283 28.85 3.54 7.02
CA TYR A 283 28.75 4.86 6.40
C TYR A 283 28.71 5.99 7.42
N LYS A 284 28.95 7.22 6.94
CA LYS A 284 28.98 8.45 7.74
C LYS A 284 27.83 9.37 7.34
N ILE A 285 27.23 10.07 8.32
CA ILE A 285 26.19 11.09 8.07
C ILE A 285 26.74 12.47 8.44
N ASP A 286 26.89 13.33 7.43
CA ASP A 286 27.34 14.72 7.62
C ASP A 286 26.17 15.71 7.59
N SER A 287 24.98 15.28 7.15
CA SER A 287 23.76 16.12 7.13
C SER A 287 23.23 16.35 8.55
N PRO A 288 23.07 17.62 9.00
CA PRO A 288 22.57 17.90 10.34
C PRO A 288 21.19 17.31 10.62
N LEU A 289 20.23 17.48 9.70
CA LEU A 289 18.88 16.91 9.85
C LEU A 289 18.97 15.39 10.04
N TRP A 290 19.60 14.68 9.11
CA TRP A 290 19.64 13.22 9.15
C TRP A 290 20.46 12.68 10.32
N SER A 291 21.53 13.37 10.73
CA SER A 291 22.34 12.99 11.90
C SER A 291 21.51 13.04 13.19
N GLU A 292 20.77 14.14 13.41
CA GLU A 292 19.90 14.28 14.58
C GLU A 292 18.76 13.24 14.58
N ARG A 293 18.13 13.01 13.43
CA ARG A 293 17.06 11.99 13.32
C ARG A 293 17.59 10.58 13.51
N ALA A 294 18.75 10.24 12.96
CA ALA A 294 19.39 8.95 13.18
C ALA A 294 19.76 8.77 14.65
N LYS A 295 20.34 9.80 15.30
CA LYS A 295 20.66 9.80 16.72
C LYS A 295 19.42 9.55 17.58
N ALA A 296 18.32 10.24 17.34
CA ALA A 296 17.07 10.04 18.08
C ALA A 296 16.57 8.58 17.99
N LEU A 297 16.63 7.98 16.81
CA LEU A 297 16.27 6.57 16.62
C LEU A 297 17.23 5.62 17.35
N MET A 298 18.53 5.86 17.26
CA MET A 298 19.56 4.99 17.85
C MET A 298 19.62 5.08 19.37
N VAL A 299 19.47 6.28 19.94
CA VAL A 299 19.66 6.53 21.37
C VAL A 299 18.37 6.34 22.16
N ASN A 300 17.20 6.62 21.56
CA ASN A 300 15.92 6.55 22.27
C ASN A 300 15.02 5.42 21.74
N TRP A 301 14.73 5.42 20.43
CA TRP A 301 13.68 4.55 19.89
C TRP A 301 14.04 3.06 19.84
N ILE A 302 15.20 2.70 19.27
CA ILE A 302 15.66 1.30 19.20
C ILE A 302 15.87 0.72 20.61
N PRO A 303 16.54 1.43 21.55
CA PRO A 303 16.63 0.98 22.94
C PRO A 303 15.27 0.77 23.61
N TRP A 304 14.29 1.64 23.35
CA TRP A 304 12.93 1.44 23.83
C TRP A 304 12.28 0.18 23.23
N CYS A 305 12.47 -0.11 21.94
CA CYS A 305 12.00 -1.34 21.33
C CYS A 305 12.63 -2.58 22.00
N ILE A 306 13.93 -2.54 22.30
CA ILE A 306 14.62 -3.59 23.06
C ILE A 306 13.94 -3.79 24.41
N ASP A 307 13.74 -2.72 25.19
CA ASP A 307 13.08 -2.78 26.50
C ASP A 307 11.68 -3.40 26.40
N GLN A 308 10.90 -3.05 25.38
CA GLN A 308 9.55 -3.60 25.17
C GLN A 308 9.55 -5.08 24.79
N ILE A 309 10.58 -5.56 24.08
CA ILE A 309 10.70 -6.96 23.63
C ILE A 309 11.27 -7.87 24.72
N GLU A 310 12.11 -7.35 25.60
CA GLU A 310 12.74 -8.11 26.69
C GLU A 310 11.85 -8.29 27.93
N ARG A 311 10.66 -7.69 27.97
CA ARG A 311 9.74 -7.83 29.11
C ARG A 311 9.38 -9.29 29.35
N ASP A 312 9.73 -9.80 30.53
CA ASP A 312 9.47 -11.17 30.99
C ASP A 312 8.27 -11.27 31.95
N THR A 313 7.78 -10.14 32.45
CA THR A 313 6.65 -10.04 33.40
C THR A 313 5.26 -10.14 32.76
N LEU A 314 5.17 -10.26 31.44
CA LEU A 314 3.89 -10.29 30.74
C LEU A 314 3.18 -11.64 30.93
N THR A 315 2.06 -11.66 31.66
CA THR A 315 1.11 -12.79 31.69
C THR A 315 0.20 -12.80 30.46
N LEU A 316 -0.17 -11.61 29.98
CA LEU A 316 -0.86 -11.30 28.73
C LEU A 316 -0.24 -10.02 28.15
N GLY A 317 -0.09 -9.91 26.82
CA GLY A 317 0.50 -8.72 26.19
C GLY A 317 0.91 -8.99 24.74
N SER A 318 1.59 -8.03 24.11
CA SER A 318 2.02 -8.16 22.71
C SER A 318 2.94 -9.36 22.49
N GLY A 319 3.68 -9.82 23.50
CA GLY A 319 4.71 -10.86 23.38
C GLY A 319 6.05 -10.28 22.90
N GLY A 320 7.10 -11.09 22.92
CA GLY A 320 8.44 -10.66 22.53
C GLY A 320 9.41 -11.82 22.46
N LEU A 321 10.57 -11.67 23.13
CA LEU A 321 11.61 -12.70 23.15
C LEU A 321 11.16 -13.98 23.89
N ASP A 322 10.24 -13.83 24.84
CA ASP A 322 9.66 -14.92 25.63
C ASP A 322 9.01 -16.02 24.77
N ASN A 323 8.34 -15.64 23.68
CA ASN A 323 7.76 -16.59 22.74
C ASN A 323 8.81 -17.53 22.11
N PHE A 324 10.01 -17.03 21.82
CA PHE A 324 11.11 -17.85 21.31
C PHE A 324 11.68 -18.77 22.39
N ILE A 325 11.78 -18.29 23.63
CA ILE A 325 12.21 -19.09 24.78
C ILE A 325 11.26 -20.27 25.00
N GLU A 326 9.95 -20.03 25.01
CA GLU A 326 8.95 -21.09 25.20
C GLU A 326 8.94 -22.07 24.02
N ALA A 327 9.06 -21.58 22.78
CA ALA A 327 9.18 -22.46 21.61
C ALA A 327 10.43 -23.35 21.69
N ALA A 328 11.57 -22.80 22.11
CA ALA A 328 12.79 -23.58 22.29
C ALA A 328 12.66 -24.66 23.37
N LYS A 329 11.98 -24.37 24.49
CA LYS A 329 11.65 -25.37 25.53
C LYS A 329 10.80 -26.50 24.95
N ALA A 330 9.75 -26.15 24.21
CA ALA A 330 8.88 -27.13 23.56
C ALA A 330 9.64 -28.06 22.62
N LEU A 331 10.56 -27.52 21.81
CA LEU A 331 11.40 -28.31 20.89
C LEU A 331 12.38 -29.25 21.59
N ARG A 332 12.76 -28.96 22.84
CA ARG A 332 13.57 -29.85 23.69
C ARG A 332 12.75 -30.84 24.52
N GLY A 333 11.41 -30.79 24.44
CA GLY A 333 10.51 -31.61 25.26
C GLY A 333 10.42 -31.15 26.72
N GLU A 334 10.80 -29.92 27.02
CA GLU A 334 10.71 -29.33 28.36
C GLU A 334 9.30 -28.74 28.62
N PRO A 335 8.87 -28.60 29.89
CA PRO A 335 7.66 -27.85 30.22
C PRO A 335 7.73 -26.42 29.68
N HIS A 336 6.68 -25.99 28.98
CA HIS A 336 6.63 -24.71 28.30
C HIS A 336 5.27 -24.02 28.44
N GLY A 337 5.27 -22.70 28.24
CA GLY A 337 4.10 -21.86 28.15
C GLY A 337 3.48 -21.83 26.75
N ARG A 338 2.41 -21.05 26.60
CA ARG A 338 1.77 -20.77 25.31
C ARG A 338 2.38 -19.52 24.68
N HIS A 339 2.23 -19.41 23.36
CA HIS A 339 2.51 -18.16 22.64
C HIS A 339 1.67 -17.00 23.19
N LYS A 340 2.30 -15.84 23.40
CA LYS A 340 1.67 -14.61 23.89
C LYS A 340 1.54 -13.59 22.76
N GLY A 341 0.40 -12.89 22.77
CA GLY A 341 0.09 -11.82 21.83
C GLY A 341 -0.40 -12.30 20.47
N TYR A 342 -0.18 -11.48 19.45
CA TYR A 342 -0.59 -11.78 18.09
C TYR A 342 0.22 -12.94 17.51
N VAL A 343 -0.35 -13.68 16.56
CA VAL A 343 0.38 -14.77 15.89
C VAL A 343 1.67 -14.28 15.23
N PHE A 344 1.67 -13.04 14.73
CA PHE A 344 2.82 -12.39 14.12
C PHE A 344 3.78 -11.70 15.11
N SER A 345 3.72 -11.98 16.42
CA SER A 345 4.56 -11.30 17.42
C SER A 345 6.07 -11.42 17.20
N ASN A 346 6.51 -12.44 16.47
CA ASN A 346 7.92 -12.59 16.11
C ASN A 346 8.39 -11.49 15.12
N ALA A 347 7.50 -10.90 14.34
CA ALA A 347 7.86 -9.94 13.28
C ALA A 347 8.58 -8.71 13.84
N TRP A 348 8.08 -8.08 14.91
CA TRP A 348 8.75 -6.89 15.47
C TRP A 348 10.07 -7.23 16.20
N VAL A 349 10.28 -8.49 16.60
CA VAL A 349 11.59 -8.95 17.10
C VAL A 349 12.59 -8.98 15.94
N HIS A 350 12.20 -9.60 14.81
CA HIS A 350 13.05 -9.64 13.61
C HIS A 350 13.32 -8.24 13.03
N GLN A 351 12.32 -7.37 12.96
CA GLN A 351 12.50 -5.98 12.52
C GLN A 351 13.43 -5.19 13.47
N THR A 352 13.38 -5.45 14.78
CA THR A 352 14.28 -4.79 15.74
C THR A 352 15.71 -5.32 15.60
N ILE A 353 15.89 -6.62 15.34
CA ILE A 353 17.21 -7.19 14.99
C ILE A 353 17.75 -6.50 13.72
N GLU A 354 16.92 -6.38 12.68
CA GLU A 354 17.30 -5.69 11.44
C GLU A 354 17.71 -4.23 11.70
N SER A 355 16.90 -3.50 12.48
CA SER A 355 17.15 -2.11 12.86
C SER A 355 18.45 -1.93 13.64
N MET A 356 18.73 -2.83 14.59
CA MET A 356 20.01 -2.86 15.31
C MET A 356 21.17 -3.10 14.35
N CYS A 357 21.03 -4.03 13.40
CA CYS A 357 22.08 -4.32 12.43
C CYS A 357 22.41 -3.09 11.58
N ILE A 358 21.39 -2.38 11.11
CA ILE A 358 21.55 -1.16 10.30
C ILE A 358 22.16 -0.02 11.13
N ALA A 359 21.66 0.20 12.35
CA ALA A 359 22.18 1.23 13.25
C ALA A 359 23.68 1.03 13.60
N LEU A 360 24.13 -0.22 13.70
CA LEU A 360 25.53 -0.56 13.95
C LEU A 360 26.47 -0.25 12.77
N MET A 361 25.93 -0.03 11.57
CA MET A 361 26.70 0.38 10.40
C MET A 361 26.86 1.91 10.31
N ILE A 362 26.23 2.69 11.18
CA ILE A 362 26.40 4.14 11.22
C ILE A 362 27.67 4.49 11.99
N ASP A 363 28.55 5.30 11.42
CA ASP A 363 29.70 5.83 12.14
C ASP A 363 29.23 6.79 13.24
N PRO A 364 29.54 6.54 14.53
CA PRO A 364 29.10 7.41 15.62
C PRO A 364 29.80 8.77 15.63
N GLN A 365 30.87 8.96 14.85
CA GLN A 365 31.60 10.23 14.74
C GLN A 365 32.08 10.80 16.09
N GLY A 366 32.35 9.92 17.06
CA GLY A 366 32.77 10.27 18.42
C GLY A 366 31.64 10.66 19.37
N ASP A 367 30.36 10.61 18.95
CA ASP A 367 29.21 10.84 19.84
C ASP A 367 29.09 9.71 20.87
N ARG A 368 29.22 10.06 22.15
CA ARG A 368 29.25 9.10 23.27
C ARG A 368 27.92 8.39 23.47
N GLU A 369 26.79 9.05 23.22
CA GLU A 369 25.46 8.46 23.39
C GLU A 369 25.19 7.44 22.29
N ILE A 370 25.56 7.77 21.05
CA ILE A 370 25.47 6.83 19.93
C ILE A 370 26.36 5.61 20.18
N MET A 371 27.61 5.81 20.62
CA MET A 371 28.53 4.71 20.94
C MET A 371 27.97 3.79 22.04
N ALA A 372 27.40 4.36 23.11
CA ALA A 372 26.78 3.60 24.19
C ALA A 372 25.55 2.81 23.70
N ALA A 373 24.70 3.43 22.87
CA ALA A 373 23.55 2.78 22.28
C ALA A 373 23.96 1.62 21.34
N GLN A 374 24.96 1.83 20.48
CA GLN A 374 25.51 0.78 19.63
C GLN A 374 26.11 -0.37 20.44
N GLU A 375 26.77 -0.08 21.56
CA GLU A 375 27.27 -1.14 22.44
C GLU A 375 26.13 -1.95 23.07
N ARG A 376 25.06 -1.28 23.51
CA ARG A 376 23.83 -1.96 23.96
C ARG A 376 23.25 -2.86 22.86
N MET A 377 23.19 -2.37 21.62
CA MET A 377 22.67 -3.14 20.48
C MET A 377 23.52 -4.37 20.17
N ARG A 378 24.86 -4.27 20.19
CA ARG A 378 25.76 -5.44 20.02
C ARG A 378 25.51 -6.51 21.07
N ASN A 379 25.49 -6.12 22.34
CA ASN A 379 25.21 -7.04 23.44
C ASN A 379 23.81 -7.68 23.33
N THR A 380 22.84 -6.89 22.86
CA THR A 380 21.48 -7.38 22.62
C THR A 380 21.43 -8.40 21.48
N LEU A 381 22.12 -8.17 20.36
CA LEU A 381 22.20 -9.13 19.25
C LEU A 381 22.85 -10.45 19.68
N GLU A 382 23.97 -10.40 20.43
CA GLU A 382 24.62 -11.60 20.95
C GLU A 382 23.71 -12.40 21.90
N LYS A 383 22.86 -11.71 22.67
CA LYS A 383 21.86 -12.34 23.53
C LYS A 383 20.69 -12.93 22.73
N TRP A 384 20.13 -12.18 21.78
CA TRP A 384 18.88 -12.53 21.11
C TRP A 384 19.06 -13.59 20.02
N ILE A 385 20.14 -13.54 19.24
CA ILE A 385 20.35 -14.45 18.11
C ILE A 385 20.29 -15.92 18.56
N PRO A 386 21.03 -16.37 19.60
CA PRO A 386 20.93 -17.74 20.09
C PRO A 386 19.51 -18.13 20.53
N VAL A 387 18.76 -17.21 21.16
CA VAL A 387 17.39 -17.46 21.61
C VAL A 387 16.44 -17.66 20.43
N VAL A 388 16.53 -16.82 19.41
CA VAL A 388 15.73 -16.95 18.17
C VAL A 388 16.07 -18.28 17.47
N LEU A 389 17.36 -18.61 17.34
CA LEU A 389 17.79 -19.82 16.66
C LEU A 389 17.44 -21.11 17.41
N ALA A 390 17.37 -21.07 18.74
CA ALA A 390 16.93 -22.21 19.54
C ALA A 390 15.45 -22.56 19.31
N ALA A 391 14.66 -21.64 18.74
CA ALA A 391 13.27 -21.87 18.36
C ALA A 391 13.10 -22.34 16.90
N GLN A 392 14.19 -22.48 16.13
CA GLN A 392 14.12 -23.01 14.77
C GLN A 392 14.00 -24.53 14.81
N GLU A 393 13.00 -25.06 14.11
CA GLU A 393 12.77 -26.49 14.00
C GLU A 393 13.87 -27.20 13.20
N SER A 394 13.94 -28.53 13.35
CA SER A 394 14.99 -29.35 12.73
C SER A 394 14.98 -29.29 11.20
N ASP A 395 13.82 -29.08 10.58
CA ASP A 395 13.65 -28.91 9.13
C ASP A 395 13.95 -27.49 8.64
N GLY A 396 14.08 -26.51 9.54
CA GLY A 396 14.32 -25.10 9.24
C GLY A 396 13.13 -24.18 9.50
N TYR A 397 11.93 -24.72 9.77
CA TYR A 397 10.75 -23.91 10.06
C TYR A 397 10.95 -23.03 11.30
N LEU A 398 10.48 -21.79 11.27
CA LEU A 398 10.61 -20.83 12.38
C LEU A 398 9.34 -19.99 12.49
N HIS A 399 8.49 -20.32 13.47
CA HIS A 399 7.35 -19.50 13.88
C HIS A 399 6.84 -19.97 15.24
N THR A 400 6.92 -19.12 16.28
CA THR A 400 6.70 -19.58 17.66
C THR A 400 5.24 -19.97 17.91
N ALA A 401 4.26 -19.24 17.36
CA ALA A 401 2.84 -19.58 17.54
C ALA A 401 2.48 -20.96 16.97
N TRP A 402 3.12 -21.38 15.88
CA TRP A 402 2.91 -22.69 15.27
C TRP A 402 3.70 -23.80 15.97
N THR A 403 4.88 -23.47 16.48
CA THR A 403 5.67 -24.40 17.31
C THR A 403 4.92 -24.71 18.62
N LEU A 404 4.30 -23.69 19.23
CA LEU A 404 3.57 -23.76 20.49
C LEU A 404 2.06 -24.03 20.34
N ARG A 405 1.60 -24.36 19.13
CA ARG A 405 0.16 -24.44 18.83
C ARG A 405 -0.53 -25.57 19.57
N ASP A 406 -1.81 -25.38 19.82
CA ASP A 406 -2.70 -26.49 20.11
C ASP A 406 -3.02 -27.25 18.82
N THR A 407 -2.44 -28.44 18.68
CA THR A 407 -2.59 -29.29 17.48
C THR A 407 -4.01 -29.84 17.30
N ALA A 408 -4.86 -29.79 18.33
CA ALA A 408 -6.29 -30.09 18.19
C ALA A 408 -7.03 -29.00 17.40
N ARG A 409 -6.56 -27.75 17.46
CA ARG A 409 -7.14 -26.61 16.76
C ARG A 409 -6.42 -26.27 15.46
N TRP A 410 -5.09 -26.27 15.47
CA TRP A 410 -4.24 -25.94 14.32
C TRP A 410 -3.50 -27.19 13.86
N LYS A 411 -4.13 -27.95 12.95
CA LYS A 411 -3.69 -29.30 12.59
C LYS A 411 -2.36 -29.31 11.85
N SER A 412 -2.24 -28.48 10.80
CA SER A 412 -1.08 -28.46 9.91
C SER A 412 -0.58 -27.03 9.65
N LYS A 413 0.74 -26.89 9.53
CA LYS A 413 1.39 -25.69 8.97
C LYS A 413 0.93 -25.49 7.52
N TRP A 414 0.92 -24.25 7.05
CA TRP A 414 0.48 -23.88 5.70
C TRP A 414 -0.93 -24.35 5.34
N ALA A 415 -1.83 -24.48 6.32
CA ALA A 415 -3.22 -24.82 6.04
C ALA A 415 -3.92 -23.63 5.35
N PRO A 416 -4.69 -23.83 4.26
CA PRO A 416 -5.39 -22.75 3.57
C PRO A 416 -6.29 -21.91 4.49
N GLU A 417 -6.96 -22.55 5.45
CA GLU A 417 -7.85 -21.90 6.43
C GLU A 417 -7.12 -20.99 7.44
N THR A 418 -5.80 -21.15 7.59
CA THR A 418 -4.96 -20.35 8.48
C THR A 418 -3.99 -19.43 7.73
N ARG A 419 -4.20 -19.17 6.44
CA ARG A 419 -3.38 -18.21 5.66
C ARG A 419 -3.28 -16.84 6.32
N GLY A 420 -4.32 -16.41 7.02
CA GLY A 420 -4.33 -15.16 7.79
C GLY A 420 -3.50 -15.17 9.08
N ASN A 421 -2.77 -16.25 9.39
CA ASN A 421 -1.96 -16.40 10.61
C ASN A 421 -0.47 -16.08 10.42
N HIS A 422 -0.08 -15.44 9.31
CA HIS A 422 1.23 -14.77 9.13
C HIS A 422 2.47 -15.69 9.15
N GLU A 423 2.34 -16.95 8.70
CA GLU A 423 3.46 -17.90 8.59
C GLU A 423 4.59 -17.37 7.70
N GLY A 424 4.23 -16.93 6.49
CA GLY A 424 5.14 -16.32 5.51
C GLY A 424 5.55 -14.91 5.91
N TYR A 425 4.64 -14.11 6.46
CA TYR A 425 4.94 -12.75 6.93
C TYR A 425 6.09 -12.72 7.94
N VAL A 426 6.00 -13.54 8.99
CA VAL A 426 7.05 -13.63 10.03
C VAL A 426 8.36 -14.15 9.43
N ALA A 427 8.30 -15.18 8.60
CA ALA A 427 9.47 -15.78 7.99
C ALA A 427 10.19 -14.83 7.02
N GLY A 428 9.45 -13.99 6.29
CA GLY A 428 10.03 -12.93 5.45
C GLY A 428 10.86 -11.92 6.25
N TYR A 429 10.34 -11.42 7.38
CA TYR A 429 11.13 -10.53 8.25
C TYR A 429 12.37 -11.18 8.84
N PHE A 430 12.32 -12.47 9.17
CA PHE A 430 13.51 -13.18 9.62
C PHE A 430 14.59 -13.20 8.53
N ILE A 431 14.21 -13.51 7.29
CA ILE A 431 15.10 -13.50 6.12
C ILE A 431 15.72 -12.11 5.90
N GLU A 432 14.91 -11.05 5.96
CA GLU A 432 15.36 -9.66 5.84
C GLU A 432 16.38 -9.28 6.92
N SER A 433 16.12 -9.67 8.17
CA SER A 433 17.07 -9.44 9.28
C SER A 433 18.40 -10.16 9.07
N ALA A 434 18.39 -11.35 8.45
CA ALA A 434 19.58 -12.13 8.18
C ALA A 434 20.48 -11.51 7.10
N ILE A 435 19.91 -10.88 6.07
CA ILE A 435 20.67 -10.13 5.06
C ILE A 435 21.48 -9.00 5.73
N ASN A 436 20.81 -8.22 6.59
CA ASN A 436 21.41 -7.07 7.25
C ASN A 436 22.46 -7.49 8.29
N HIS A 437 22.23 -8.59 9.02
CA HIS A 437 23.22 -9.13 9.95
C HIS A 437 24.47 -9.66 9.25
N TYR A 438 24.31 -10.39 8.14
CA TYR A 438 25.45 -10.84 7.33
C TYR A 438 26.23 -9.64 6.78
N THR A 439 25.52 -8.60 6.34
CA THR A 439 26.14 -7.38 5.80
C THR A 439 26.91 -6.62 6.88
N LEU A 440 26.32 -6.43 8.07
CA LEU A 440 26.97 -5.81 9.23
C LEU A 440 28.29 -6.50 9.58
N THR A 441 28.27 -7.83 9.61
CA THR A 441 29.43 -8.63 10.04
C THR A 441 30.41 -8.93 8.91
N GLU A 442 30.16 -8.42 7.70
CA GLU A 442 30.93 -8.70 6.48
C GLU A 442 31.08 -10.22 6.23
N GLY A 443 30.03 -10.99 6.54
CA GLY A 443 30.01 -12.44 6.42
C GLY A 443 30.81 -13.21 7.47
N LYS A 444 31.39 -12.53 8.48
CA LYS A 444 32.16 -13.19 9.56
C LYS A 444 31.25 -13.95 10.54
N ASP A 445 30.01 -13.53 10.69
CA ASP A 445 29.00 -14.28 11.44
C ASP A 445 27.83 -14.68 10.53
N ARG A 446 27.72 -16.00 10.34
CA ARG A 446 26.75 -16.61 9.43
C ARG A 446 25.54 -17.20 10.16
N ARG A 447 25.44 -17.10 11.49
CA ARG A 447 24.38 -17.74 12.30
C ARG A 447 22.97 -17.50 11.74
N LEU A 448 22.60 -16.23 11.54
CA LEU A 448 21.29 -15.87 10.97
C LEU A 448 21.18 -16.19 9.47
N TYR A 449 22.26 -16.01 8.71
CA TYR A 449 22.27 -16.27 7.27
C TYR A 449 22.03 -17.74 6.94
N ASP A 450 22.76 -18.64 7.60
CA ASP A 450 22.63 -20.09 7.38
C ASP A 450 21.26 -20.59 7.89
N ALA A 451 20.73 -20.00 8.98
CA ALA A 451 19.38 -20.28 9.45
C ALA A 451 18.29 -19.78 8.48
N ALA A 452 18.47 -18.61 7.86
CA ALA A 452 17.55 -18.09 6.83
C ALA A 452 17.59 -18.93 5.55
N LYS A 453 18.76 -19.46 5.16
CA LYS A 453 18.86 -20.47 4.10
C LYS A 453 18.09 -21.73 4.46
N LYS A 454 18.27 -22.24 5.67
CA LYS A 454 17.56 -23.44 6.15
C LYS A 454 16.04 -23.24 6.16
N LEU A 455 15.57 -22.07 6.60
CA LEU A 455 14.16 -21.69 6.50
C LEU A 455 13.69 -21.64 5.05
N SER A 456 14.43 -20.97 4.17
CA SER A 456 14.09 -20.87 2.75
C SER A 456 14.04 -22.25 2.07
N ASP A 457 14.98 -23.13 2.40
CA ASP A 457 15.03 -24.52 1.92
C ASP A 457 13.82 -25.33 2.43
N CYS A 458 13.41 -25.14 3.70
CA CYS A 458 12.19 -25.73 4.26
C CYS A 458 10.94 -25.32 3.46
N TRP A 459 10.80 -24.03 3.15
CA TRP A 459 9.68 -23.55 2.34
C TRP A 459 9.72 -24.08 0.91
N VAL A 460 10.89 -24.14 0.27
CA VAL A 460 11.06 -24.74 -1.07
C VAL A 460 10.67 -26.23 -1.06
N ALA A 461 10.99 -26.96 0.00
CA ALA A 461 10.65 -28.39 0.10
C ALA A 461 9.13 -28.63 0.19
N ASN A 462 8.36 -27.68 0.74
CA ASN A 462 6.94 -27.86 1.07
C ASN A 462 5.96 -27.07 0.19
N ILE A 463 6.34 -25.90 -0.35
CA ILE A 463 5.44 -24.90 -0.97
C ILE A 463 5.88 -24.53 -2.41
N ALA A 464 6.81 -25.24 -3.03
CA ALA A 464 7.27 -24.94 -4.41
C ALA A 464 6.37 -25.57 -5.50
N PRO A 465 6.58 -25.25 -6.81
CA PRO A 465 5.92 -25.95 -7.90
C PRO A 465 6.02 -27.48 -7.78
N GLY A 466 4.89 -28.19 -7.94
CA GLY A 466 4.81 -29.63 -7.71
C GLY A 466 4.66 -30.04 -6.24
N LYS A 467 4.56 -29.08 -5.33
CA LYS A 467 4.22 -29.24 -3.90
C LYS A 467 2.86 -28.58 -3.60
N ASN A 468 2.68 -28.03 -2.41
CA ASN A 468 1.41 -27.39 -2.02
C ASN A 468 1.30 -25.97 -2.59
N ALA A 469 0.22 -25.71 -3.34
CA ALA A 469 -0.18 -24.38 -3.76
C ALA A 469 -0.59 -23.53 -2.55
N TRP A 470 0.13 -22.44 -2.29
CA TRP A 470 -0.09 -21.62 -1.11
C TRP A 470 0.39 -20.17 -1.29
N TYR A 471 -0.19 -19.26 -0.51
CA TYR A 471 0.22 -17.87 -0.35
C TYR A 471 -0.19 -17.39 1.05
N ASP A 472 0.49 -16.37 1.59
CA ASP A 472 0.15 -15.79 2.88
C ASP A 472 -0.97 -14.74 2.74
N GLY A 473 -1.85 -14.66 3.74
CA GLY A 473 -2.84 -13.59 3.86
C GLY A 473 -2.24 -12.22 4.18
N HIS A 474 -0.94 -12.12 4.49
CA HIS A 474 -0.17 -10.88 4.57
C HIS A 474 1.20 -11.05 3.87
N GLN A 475 1.37 -10.36 2.74
CA GLN A 475 2.56 -10.35 1.90
C GLN A 475 3.80 -9.84 2.64
N GLU A 476 4.96 -10.43 2.39
CA GLU A 476 6.31 -9.98 2.85
C GLU A 476 7.34 -11.02 2.39
N MET A 477 6.99 -12.30 2.52
CA MET A 477 7.83 -13.43 2.14
C MET A 477 8.31 -13.33 0.69
N GLU A 478 7.45 -12.92 -0.23
CA GLU A 478 7.74 -12.89 -1.65
C GLU A 478 8.89 -11.91 -1.96
N GLN A 479 8.85 -10.69 -1.41
CA GLN A 479 9.96 -9.74 -1.59
C GLN A 479 11.23 -10.17 -0.85
N ALA A 480 11.09 -10.74 0.36
CA ALA A 480 12.21 -11.24 1.14
C ALA A 480 12.94 -12.37 0.39
N LEU A 481 12.22 -13.31 -0.21
CA LEU A 481 12.78 -14.41 -0.99
C LEU A 481 13.49 -13.94 -2.27
N VAL A 482 12.94 -12.94 -2.98
CA VAL A 482 13.65 -12.40 -4.16
C VAL A 482 14.93 -11.69 -3.73
N ARG A 483 14.87 -10.82 -2.71
CA ARG A 483 16.05 -10.13 -2.19
C ARG A 483 17.09 -11.10 -1.66
N PHE A 484 16.68 -12.10 -0.89
CA PHE A 484 17.58 -13.11 -0.35
C PHE A 484 18.15 -14.04 -1.42
N GLY A 485 17.35 -14.42 -2.41
CA GLY A 485 17.82 -15.19 -3.57
C GLY A 485 18.92 -14.46 -4.33
N ARG A 486 18.72 -13.17 -4.62
CA ARG A 486 19.77 -12.31 -5.20
C ARG A 486 21.00 -12.23 -4.30
N PHE A 487 20.81 -11.98 -3.02
CA PHE A 487 21.90 -11.89 -2.04
C PHE A 487 22.70 -13.19 -1.95
N VAL A 488 22.04 -14.35 -1.94
CA VAL A 488 22.70 -15.67 -1.97
C VAL A 488 23.48 -15.87 -3.26
N ASN A 489 22.93 -15.46 -4.40
CA ASN A 489 23.65 -15.50 -5.68
C ASN A 489 24.89 -14.59 -5.66
N ASP A 490 24.80 -13.40 -5.06
CA ASP A 490 25.91 -12.46 -4.94
C ASP A 490 27.02 -12.95 -4.00
N MET A 491 26.65 -13.64 -2.92
CA MET A 491 27.59 -14.10 -1.89
C MET A 491 28.19 -15.49 -2.19
N GLU A 492 27.43 -16.40 -2.80
CA GLU A 492 27.85 -17.80 -3.01
C GLU A 492 28.01 -18.19 -4.50
N GLY A 493 27.47 -17.41 -5.43
CA GLY A 493 27.48 -17.73 -6.86
C GLY A 493 26.60 -18.94 -7.22
N ASN A 494 26.81 -19.48 -8.43
CA ASN A 494 26.23 -20.73 -8.94
C ASN A 494 24.68 -20.81 -8.98
N GLY A 495 23.98 -19.68 -8.82
CA GLY A 495 22.52 -19.63 -8.94
C GLY A 495 21.75 -20.32 -7.81
N ARG A 496 22.37 -20.53 -6.64
CA ARG A 496 21.73 -21.22 -5.50
C ARG A 496 20.44 -20.52 -5.04
N GLY A 497 20.39 -19.19 -5.11
CA GLY A 497 19.22 -18.40 -4.74
C GLY A 497 18.07 -18.46 -5.76
N ASN A 498 18.27 -19.06 -6.94
CA ASN A 498 17.23 -19.11 -7.98
C ASN A 498 16.00 -19.92 -7.54
N SER A 499 16.14 -20.91 -6.65
CA SER A 499 14.99 -21.61 -6.07
C SER A 499 14.13 -20.71 -5.19
N TYR A 500 14.74 -19.76 -4.47
CA TYR A 500 14.03 -18.81 -3.62
C TYR A 500 13.27 -17.79 -4.47
N ILE A 501 13.88 -17.28 -5.55
CA ILE A 501 13.21 -16.41 -6.52
C ILE A 501 12.03 -17.14 -7.20
N ARG A 502 12.22 -18.41 -7.59
CA ARG A 502 11.11 -19.23 -8.13
C ARG A 502 10.00 -19.46 -7.12
N LEU A 503 10.32 -19.67 -5.85
CA LEU A 503 9.32 -19.79 -4.79
C LEU A 503 8.55 -18.48 -4.61
N ALA A 504 9.21 -17.33 -4.61
CA ALA A 504 8.54 -16.03 -4.53
C ALA A 504 7.51 -15.84 -5.65
N ARG A 505 7.90 -16.15 -6.90
CA ARG A 505 6.97 -16.14 -8.04
C ARG A 505 5.82 -17.12 -7.83
N PHE A 506 6.08 -18.33 -7.36
CA PHE A 506 5.03 -19.32 -7.12
C PHE A 506 4.01 -18.85 -6.08
N LEU A 507 4.45 -18.22 -4.98
CA LEU A 507 3.55 -17.63 -3.99
C LEU A 507 2.63 -16.55 -4.61
N LEU A 508 3.19 -15.68 -5.46
CA LEU A 508 2.42 -14.67 -6.19
C LEU A 508 1.44 -15.28 -7.20
N ASP A 509 1.88 -16.26 -7.99
CA ASP A 509 1.05 -16.94 -9.02
C ASP A 509 -0.14 -17.70 -8.40
N ASN A 510 -0.06 -18.10 -7.12
CA ASN A 510 -1.15 -18.77 -6.40
C ASN A 510 -2.11 -17.81 -5.67
N ARG A 511 -1.85 -16.49 -5.70
CA ARG A 511 -2.68 -15.48 -5.02
C ARG A 511 -3.94 -15.18 -5.85
N ASN A 512 -5.02 -15.93 -5.58
CA ASN A 512 -6.32 -15.77 -6.23
C ASN A 512 -7.47 -16.29 -5.34
N HIS A 513 -8.72 -16.05 -5.76
CA HIS A 513 -9.95 -16.54 -5.13
C HIS A 513 -10.20 -16.14 -3.67
N GLY A 514 -9.45 -15.17 -3.15
CA GLY A 514 -9.70 -14.56 -1.84
C GLY A 514 -10.34 -13.18 -1.97
N SER A 515 -9.79 -12.17 -1.30
CA SER A 515 -10.44 -10.87 -1.12
C SER A 515 -9.62 -9.69 -1.63
N GLU A 516 -10.24 -8.51 -1.70
CA GLU A 516 -9.49 -7.27 -1.92
C GLU A 516 -8.58 -6.94 -0.73
N TYR A 517 -8.98 -7.28 0.50
CA TYR A 517 -8.23 -6.95 1.73
C TYR A 517 -6.78 -7.46 1.71
N ASP A 518 -6.57 -8.67 1.19
CA ASP A 518 -5.28 -9.35 1.03
C ASP A 518 -4.84 -9.47 -0.45
N GLN A 519 -5.45 -8.67 -1.33
CA GLN A 519 -5.12 -8.59 -2.76
C GLN A 519 -5.11 -9.95 -3.45
N SER A 520 -6.05 -10.82 -3.08
CA SER A 520 -6.21 -12.16 -3.67
C SER A 520 -7.55 -12.35 -4.39
N HIS A 521 -8.34 -11.29 -4.56
CA HIS A 521 -9.60 -11.30 -5.32
C HIS A 521 -9.44 -11.74 -6.79
N VAL A 522 -8.30 -11.43 -7.43
CA VAL A 522 -7.92 -11.85 -8.78
C VAL A 522 -6.42 -12.18 -8.85
N PRO A 523 -5.96 -12.96 -9.85
CA PRO A 523 -4.53 -13.19 -10.07
C PRO A 523 -3.74 -11.88 -10.15
N VAL A 524 -2.50 -11.88 -9.67
CA VAL A 524 -1.70 -10.64 -9.55
C VAL A 524 -1.46 -9.92 -10.89
N GLN A 525 -1.43 -10.66 -12.00
CA GLN A 525 -1.31 -10.12 -13.37
C GLN A 525 -2.56 -9.37 -13.85
N GLU A 526 -3.70 -9.59 -13.19
CA GLU A 526 -5.00 -8.99 -13.53
C GLU A 526 -5.36 -7.81 -12.60
N GLN A 527 -4.48 -7.46 -11.67
CA GLN A 527 -4.68 -6.35 -10.73
C GLN A 527 -4.26 -5.03 -11.38
N TYR A 528 -5.21 -4.10 -11.51
CA TYR A 528 -4.99 -2.79 -12.13
C TYR A 528 -5.30 -1.59 -11.21
N GLU A 529 -5.86 -1.84 -10.02
CA GLU A 529 -6.23 -0.81 -9.05
C GLU A 529 -5.68 -1.19 -7.66
N ALA A 530 -5.17 -0.20 -6.92
CA ALA A 530 -4.72 -0.41 -5.56
C ALA A 530 -5.94 -0.52 -4.60
N VAL A 531 -6.15 -1.71 -4.04
CA VAL A 531 -7.30 -2.03 -3.18
C VAL A 531 -6.89 -2.71 -1.87
N GLY A 532 -7.79 -2.72 -0.89
CA GLY A 532 -7.60 -3.40 0.39
C GLY A 532 -6.53 -2.77 1.29
N HIS A 533 -5.98 -3.57 2.21
CA HIS A 533 -5.04 -3.12 3.23
C HIS A 533 -3.75 -2.54 2.63
N ALA A 534 -3.36 -1.33 3.02
CA ALA A 534 -2.32 -0.58 2.33
C ALA A 534 -0.93 -1.24 2.41
N VAL A 535 -0.51 -1.74 3.59
CA VAL A 535 0.78 -2.44 3.76
C VAL A 535 0.87 -3.71 2.91
N ARG A 536 -0.12 -4.61 3.02
CA ARG A 536 -0.20 -5.84 2.23
C ARG A 536 -0.05 -5.56 0.74
N ALA A 537 -0.81 -4.57 0.25
CA ALA A 537 -0.75 -4.12 -1.12
C ALA A 537 0.67 -3.70 -1.54
N VAL A 538 1.31 -2.75 -0.85
CA VAL A 538 2.65 -2.29 -1.29
C VAL A 538 3.76 -3.32 -1.11
N TYR A 539 3.64 -4.26 -0.16
CA TYR A 539 4.56 -5.40 -0.08
C TYR A 539 4.34 -6.38 -1.23
N ASN A 540 3.09 -6.62 -1.62
CA ASN A 540 2.76 -7.37 -2.84
C ASN A 540 3.36 -6.70 -4.09
N TYR A 541 3.13 -5.40 -4.25
CA TYR A 541 3.55 -4.67 -5.45
C TYR A 541 5.08 -4.58 -5.55
N SER A 542 5.77 -4.42 -4.40
CA SER A 542 7.23 -4.52 -4.30
C SER A 542 7.73 -5.90 -4.77
N ALA A 543 7.12 -6.99 -4.29
CA ALA A 543 7.48 -8.34 -4.71
C ALA A 543 7.17 -8.62 -6.19
N MET A 544 6.02 -8.13 -6.69
CA MET A 544 5.65 -8.23 -8.10
C MET A 544 6.64 -7.48 -8.99
N ALA A 545 7.07 -6.27 -8.60
CA ALA A 545 8.08 -5.50 -9.33
C ALA A 545 9.43 -6.25 -9.38
N ASP A 546 9.80 -6.87 -8.26
CA ASP A 546 10.98 -7.72 -8.17
C ASP A 546 10.90 -8.92 -9.12
N VAL A 547 9.78 -9.66 -9.12
CA VAL A 547 9.58 -10.81 -10.03
C VAL A 547 9.50 -10.36 -11.51
N ALA A 548 8.85 -9.24 -11.79
CA ALA A 548 8.78 -8.67 -13.13
C ALA A 548 10.18 -8.35 -13.68
N ALA A 549 11.04 -7.79 -12.84
CA ALA A 549 12.43 -7.46 -13.20
C ALA A 549 13.31 -8.72 -13.35
N GLU A 550 13.12 -9.75 -12.52
CA GLU A 550 13.91 -10.99 -12.61
C GLU A 550 13.52 -11.88 -13.79
N THR A 551 12.24 -11.84 -14.20
CA THR A 551 11.70 -12.81 -15.17
C THR A 551 11.42 -12.21 -16.54
N GLY A 552 11.35 -10.88 -16.65
CA GLY A 552 10.93 -10.21 -17.88
C GLY A 552 9.48 -10.46 -18.26
N ASP A 553 8.65 -10.96 -17.32
CA ASP A 553 7.25 -11.31 -17.57
C ASP A 553 6.41 -10.04 -17.78
N VAL A 554 5.97 -9.82 -19.01
CA VAL A 554 5.31 -8.57 -19.45
C VAL A 554 3.94 -8.38 -18.80
N ASP A 555 3.25 -9.46 -18.43
CA ASP A 555 1.95 -9.37 -17.75
C ASP A 555 2.15 -8.88 -16.30
N TYR A 556 3.19 -9.36 -15.61
CA TYR A 556 3.61 -8.81 -14.32
C TYR A 556 4.03 -7.34 -14.43
N GLN A 557 4.83 -6.98 -15.45
CA GLN A 557 5.24 -5.59 -15.67
C GLN A 557 4.03 -4.67 -15.90
N SER A 558 3.01 -5.15 -16.63
CA SER A 558 1.76 -4.42 -16.89
C SER A 558 0.95 -4.20 -15.62
N ALA A 559 0.75 -5.24 -14.80
CA ALA A 559 0.04 -5.12 -13.54
C ALA A 559 0.76 -4.14 -12.59
N VAL A 560 2.07 -4.29 -12.44
CA VAL A 560 2.90 -3.42 -11.60
C VAL A 560 2.83 -1.95 -12.05
N MET A 561 2.94 -1.69 -13.36
CA MET A 561 2.84 -0.33 -13.90
C MET A 561 1.44 0.26 -13.68
N SER A 562 0.38 -0.52 -13.88
CA SER A 562 -0.99 -0.08 -13.61
C SER A 562 -1.25 0.23 -12.14
N LEU A 563 -0.78 -0.64 -11.24
CA LEU A 563 -0.92 -0.47 -9.80
C LEU A 563 -0.17 0.78 -9.31
N TRP A 564 1.04 1.01 -9.83
CA TRP A 564 1.78 2.25 -9.57
C TRP A 564 1.03 3.48 -10.07
N ASP A 565 0.53 3.44 -11.31
CA ASP A 565 -0.17 4.55 -11.94
C ASP A 565 -1.48 4.89 -11.19
N ASN A 566 -2.30 3.90 -10.87
CA ASN A 566 -3.50 4.10 -10.06
C ASN A 566 -3.17 4.68 -8.68
N LEU A 567 -2.21 4.08 -7.97
CA LEU A 567 -1.82 4.52 -6.64
C LEU A 567 -1.36 5.98 -6.66
N VAL A 568 -0.41 6.33 -7.54
CA VAL A 568 0.22 7.66 -7.58
C VAL A 568 -0.73 8.73 -8.12
N ASN A 569 -1.58 8.40 -9.10
CA ASN A 569 -2.42 9.39 -9.79
C ASN A 569 -3.86 9.45 -9.26
N LYS A 570 -4.23 8.59 -8.31
CA LYS A 570 -5.60 8.55 -7.77
C LYS A 570 -5.69 8.34 -6.25
N LYS A 571 -4.67 7.77 -5.59
CA LYS A 571 -4.77 7.32 -4.17
C LYS A 571 -3.55 7.67 -3.30
N TYR A 572 -2.78 8.68 -3.68
CA TYR A 572 -1.54 9.09 -3.02
C TYR A 572 -1.72 10.49 -2.40
N TYR A 573 -1.43 10.63 -1.11
CA TYR A 573 -1.57 11.91 -0.41
C TYR A 573 -0.39 12.84 -0.70
N VAL A 574 -0.61 14.16 -0.61
CA VAL A 574 0.43 15.18 -0.88
C VAL A 574 1.67 15.04 0.02
N THR A 575 1.53 14.41 1.20
CA THR A 575 2.62 14.09 2.14
C THR A 575 3.35 12.78 1.80
N GLY A 576 2.95 12.12 0.73
CA GLY A 576 3.43 10.81 0.31
C GLY A 576 2.93 9.61 1.10
N GLY A 577 1.93 9.79 1.96
CA GLY A 577 1.23 8.70 2.63
C GLY A 577 0.21 7.99 1.72
N ILE A 578 -0.17 6.77 2.08
CA ILE A 578 -1.19 5.96 1.39
C ILE A 578 -2.09 5.22 2.37
N GLY A 579 -3.32 4.94 1.93
CA GLY A 579 -4.37 4.32 2.73
C GLY A 579 -5.22 5.41 3.38
N SER A 580 -6.44 5.60 2.86
CA SER A 580 -7.35 6.60 3.39
C SER A 580 -8.05 6.15 4.67
N GLY A 581 -8.00 4.86 5.00
CA GLY A 581 -8.69 4.29 6.18
C GLY A 581 -10.18 4.05 5.96
N GLU A 582 -10.64 4.26 4.73
CA GLU A 582 -12.02 4.01 4.30
C GLU A 582 -12.37 2.53 4.26
N THR A 583 -11.36 1.69 4.08
CA THR A 583 -11.35 0.24 4.27
C THR A 583 -10.40 -0.10 5.42
N SER A 584 -10.42 -1.36 5.91
CA SER A 584 -9.59 -1.82 7.04
C SER A 584 -8.10 -1.55 6.84
N GLU A 585 -7.64 -0.37 7.32
CA GLU A 585 -6.26 0.11 7.19
C GLU A 585 -5.83 0.31 5.72
N GLY A 586 -6.81 0.50 4.84
CA GLY A 586 -6.64 0.29 3.40
C GLY A 586 -6.99 1.48 2.52
N PHE A 587 -6.94 1.22 1.22
CA PHE A 587 -7.33 2.16 0.18
C PHE A 587 -8.84 2.35 0.12
N GLY A 588 -9.28 3.59 -0.09
CA GLY A 588 -10.63 3.91 -0.54
C GLY A 588 -10.74 3.91 -2.07
N PRO A 589 -11.90 4.35 -2.61
CA PRO A 589 -12.07 4.60 -4.04
C PRO A 589 -11.08 5.64 -4.58
N ASP A 590 -10.88 5.66 -5.90
CA ASP A 590 -10.13 6.70 -6.59
C ASP A 590 -10.54 8.11 -6.12
N TYR A 591 -9.55 8.98 -5.83
CA TYR A 591 -9.71 10.35 -5.34
C TYR A 591 -10.35 10.49 -3.94
N SER A 592 -10.61 9.39 -3.23
CA SER A 592 -11.10 9.40 -1.85
C SER A 592 -9.96 9.64 -0.84
N LEU A 593 -9.49 10.88 -0.81
CA LEU A 593 -8.32 11.33 -0.04
C LEU A 593 -8.72 12.31 1.08
N GLY A 594 -9.53 11.83 2.03
CA GLY A 594 -9.91 12.62 3.21
C GLY A 594 -8.72 12.93 4.11
N ASN A 595 -8.69 14.13 4.72
CA ASN A 595 -7.54 14.63 5.48
C ASN A 595 -7.31 13.95 6.83
N ASN A 596 -8.35 13.37 7.44
CA ASN A 596 -8.23 12.47 8.58
C ASN A 596 -7.83 11.06 8.09
N ALA A 597 -6.71 11.00 7.38
CA ALA A 597 -6.22 9.84 6.66
C ALA A 597 -5.61 8.79 7.60
N TYR A 598 -5.67 7.52 7.20
CA TYR A 598 -4.95 6.45 7.89
C TYR A 598 -3.45 6.61 7.71
N CYS A 599 -2.95 6.59 6.46
CA CYS A 599 -1.55 6.84 6.12
C CYS A 599 -0.58 6.14 7.10
N GLU A 600 -0.75 4.83 7.28
CA GLU A 600 0.04 4.07 8.25
C GLU A 600 1.55 4.28 8.04
N SER A 601 2.34 4.37 9.11
CA SER A 601 3.79 4.45 8.98
C SER A 601 4.39 3.24 8.24
N CYS A 602 3.87 2.02 8.46
CA CYS A 602 4.28 0.85 7.68
C CYS A 602 3.92 0.95 6.20
N SER A 603 2.76 1.54 5.85
CA SER A 603 2.38 1.67 4.44
C SER A 603 3.31 2.65 3.73
N SER A 604 3.77 3.68 4.43
CA SER A 604 4.82 4.59 3.96
C SER A 604 6.16 3.87 3.76
N CYS A 605 6.58 3.00 4.68
CA CYS A 605 7.79 2.17 4.51
C CYS A 605 7.67 1.26 3.28
N GLY A 606 6.56 0.52 3.15
CA GLY A 606 6.35 -0.37 2.01
C GLY A 606 6.20 0.35 0.67
N LEU A 607 5.63 1.55 0.67
CA LEU A 607 5.56 2.39 -0.52
C LEU A 607 6.95 2.82 -1.00
N ILE A 608 7.84 3.18 -0.08
CA ILE A 608 9.25 3.47 -0.39
C ILE A 608 9.90 2.25 -1.03
N PHE A 609 9.65 1.03 -0.51
CA PHE A 609 10.18 -0.19 -1.12
C PHE A 609 9.68 -0.39 -2.54
N PHE A 610 8.37 -0.26 -2.75
CA PHE A 610 7.77 -0.41 -4.07
C PHE A 610 8.33 0.61 -5.07
N GLN A 611 8.38 1.89 -4.70
CA GLN A 611 8.93 2.95 -5.54
C GLN A 611 10.43 2.74 -5.81
N TYR A 612 11.19 2.25 -4.82
CA TYR A 612 12.58 1.85 -5.00
C TYR A 612 12.73 0.72 -6.02
N LYS A 613 11.88 -0.32 -5.98
CA LYS A 613 11.91 -1.40 -6.99
C LYS A 613 11.55 -0.90 -8.38
N MET A 614 10.63 0.05 -8.48
CA MET A 614 10.32 0.71 -9.75
C MET A 614 11.52 1.51 -10.29
N ASN A 615 12.26 2.21 -9.42
CA ASN A 615 13.50 2.89 -9.82
C ASN A 615 14.55 1.90 -10.33
N LEU A 616 14.73 0.76 -9.66
CA LEU A 616 15.66 -0.28 -10.12
C LEU A 616 15.26 -0.84 -11.49
N ALA A 617 13.97 -1.10 -11.72
CA ALA A 617 13.49 -1.69 -12.96
C ALA A 617 13.52 -0.71 -14.14
N TYR A 618 13.08 0.54 -13.94
CA TYR A 618 12.86 1.49 -15.05
C TYR A 618 13.97 2.53 -15.23
N HIS A 619 14.88 2.65 -14.26
CA HIS A 619 15.99 3.62 -14.31
C HIS A 619 15.51 5.07 -14.45
N ASP A 620 14.33 5.37 -13.90
CA ASP A 620 13.65 6.66 -14.00
C ASP A 620 13.60 7.35 -12.63
N ALA A 621 14.05 8.60 -12.59
CA ALA A 621 14.20 9.36 -11.36
C ALA A 621 12.86 9.73 -10.73
N LYS A 622 11.75 9.70 -11.48
CA LYS A 622 10.41 10.03 -10.94
C LYS A 622 10.01 9.10 -9.79
N TYR A 623 10.49 7.85 -9.80
CA TYR A 623 10.25 6.90 -8.71
C TYR A 623 11.03 7.30 -7.45
N ALA A 624 12.23 7.85 -7.62
CA ALA A 624 13.00 8.43 -6.53
C ALA A 624 12.46 9.77 -6.02
N ASP A 625 11.81 10.56 -6.88
CA ASP A 625 11.08 11.76 -6.45
C ASP A 625 9.97 11.42 -5.47
N LEU A 626 9.25 10.33 -5.70
CA LEU A 626 8.15 9.91 -4.84
C LEU A 626 8.65 9.37 -3.49
N TYR A 627 9.68 8.51 -3.47
CA TYR A 627 10.13 7.99 -2.18
C TYR A 627 10.86 9.06 -1.37
N GLU A 628 11.49 10.05 -2.01
CA GLU A 628 11.98 11.25 -1.34
C GLU A 628 10.82 12.00 -0.66
N GLU A 629 9.71 12.20 -1.38
CA GLU A 629 8.54 12.90 -0.84
C GLU A 629 7.91 12.15 0.34
N THR A 630 7.66 10.84 0.23
CA THR A 630 7.16 10.02 1.35
C THR A 630 8.14 10.05 2.53
N MET A 631 9.45 9.98 2.27
CA MET A 631 10.47 9.90 3.31
C MET A 631 10.60 11.20 4.09
N TYR A 632 10.71 12.36 3.41
CA TYR A 632 10.86 13.66 4.05
C TYR A 632 9.59 14.17 4.75
N ASN A 633 8.43 13.57 4.47
CA ASN A 633 7.14 14.02 5.00
C ASN A 633 6.48 12.98 5.89
N ALA A 634 5.76 12.02 5.33
CA ALA A 634 4.99 11.03 6.09
C ALA A 634 5.88 10.20 7.02
N LEU A 635 7.01 9.68 6.52
CA LEU A 635 7.84 8.77 7.31
C LEU A 635 8.70 9.50 8.36
N LEU A 636 9.44 10.56 8.01
CA LEU A 636 10.17 11.34 9.02
C LEU A 636 9.22 11.95 10.06
N GLY A 637 8.01 12.33 9.64
CA GLY A 637 6.97 12.87 10.51
C GLY A 637 6.28 11.86 11.41
N SER A 638 6.48 10.56 11.14
CA SER A 638 5.94 9.50 11.98
C SER A 638 6.58 9.45 13.35
N ILE A 639 7.82 9.93 13.53
CA ILE A 639 8.52 9.92 14.82
C ILE A 639 8.65 11.35 15.35
N ASP A 640 8.49 11.55 16.66
CA ASP A 640 8.74 12.86 17.29
C ASP A 640 10.24 13.25 17.23
N HIS A 641 10.56 14.51 17.50
CA HIS A 641 11.93 15.00 17.43
C HIS A 641 12.87 14.25 18.38
N GLU A 642 12.37 13.86 19.54
CA GLU A 642 13.15 13.13 20.55
C GLU A 642 13.26 11.62 20.28
N GLY A 643 12.46 11.02 19.40
CA GLY A 643 12.49 9.57 19.15
C GLY A 643 11.87 8.75 20.28
N LYS A 644 10.86 9.30 20.97
CA LYS A 644 10.16 8.67 22.10
C LYS A 644 8.74 8.25 21.76
N HIS A 645 8.15 8.85 20.74
CA HIS A 645 6.78 8.58 20.33
C HIS A 645 6.68 8.47 18.82
N PHE A 646 5.74 7.67 18.34
CA PHE A 646 5.48 7.47 16.92
C PHE A 646 4.00 7.56 16.54
N TYR A 647 3.71 7.87 15.28
CA TYR A 647 2.39 7.73 14.70
C TYR A 647 2.22 6.33 14.12
N TYR A 648 1.13 5.67 14.48
CA TYR A 648 0.61 4.58 13.66
C TYR A 648 0.00 5.21 12.40
N ASP A 649 -1.03 6.03 12.62
CA ASP A 649 -1.73 6.78 11.57
C ASP A 649 -1.07 8.16 11.34
N ASN A 650 -0.86 8.58 10.10
CA ASN A 650 -0.27 9.89 9.75
C ASN A 650 -1.28 10.81 9.03
N PRO A 651 -2.34 11.29 9.71
CA PRO A 651 -3.34 12.15 9.08
C PRO A 651 -2.74 13.51 8.66
N LEU A 652 -3.42 14.20 7.75
CA LEU A 652 -3.05 15.54 7.26
C LEU A 652 -3.69 16.67 8.09
N ASN A 653 -4.68 16.33 8.93
CA ASN A 653 -5.14 17.14 10.04
C ASN A 653 -5.06 16.35 11.34
N SER A 654 -4.52 16.95 12.40
CA SER A 654 -4.39 16.23 13.68
C SER A 654 -4.37 17.18 14.86
N GLY A 655 -5.16 16.84 15.87
CA GLY A 655 -5.02 17.35 17.23
C GLY A 655 -4.47 16.32 18.22
N GLY A 656 -3.98 15.17 17.75
CA GLY A 656 -3.62 13.99 18.56
C GLY A 656 -2.11 13.76 18.74
N SER A 657 -1.73 13.14 19.87
CA SER A 657 -0.34 12.86 20.23
C SER A 657 0.12 11.59 19.52
N ARG A 658 1.42 11.52 19.27
CA ARG A 658 2.06 10.26 18.90
C ARG A 658 1.99 9.26 20.06
N TYR A 659 1.95 7.97 19.74
CA TYR A 659 1.93 6.85 20.68
C TYR A 659 3.33 6.60 21.27
N SER A 660 3.42 6.32 22.57
CA SER A 660 4.67 5.80 23.18
C SER A 660 4.88 4.32 22.82
N TRP A 661 3.79 3.58 22.69
CA TRP A 661 3.72 2.22 22.16
C TRP A 661 2.31 1.95 21.64
N HIS A 662 2.16 1.04 20.70
CA HIS A 662 0.86 0.68 20.13
C HIS A 662 0.53 -0.79 20.40
N VAL A 663 -0.76 -1.12 20.52
CA VAL A 663 -1.21 -2.50 20.80
C VAL A 663 -0.79 -3.46 19.69
N CYS A 664 -0.81 -2.99 18.44
CA CYS A 664 -0.22 -3.64 17.27
C CYS A 664 1.07 -2.89 16.89
N PRO A 665 2.25 -3.30 17.35
CA PRO A 665 3.49 -2.54 17.16
C PRO A 665 4.17 -2.85 15.81
N CYS A 666 3.43 -3.06 14.72
CA CYS A 666 3.99 -3.35 13.38
C CYS A 666 4.96 -2.26 12.88
N CYS A 667 4.70 -1.00 13.23
CA CYS A 667 5.51 0.15 12.78
C CYS A 667 6.86 0.27 13.51
N VAL A 668 7.00 -0.31 14.70
CA VAL A 668 8.06 0.08 15.66
C VAL A 668 9.46 -0.24 15.15
N GLY A 669 9.65 -1.42 14.55
CA GLY A 669 10.91 -1.79 13.90
C GLY A 669 10.94 -1.40 12.42
N ASN A 670 9.77 -1.21 11.79
CA ASN A 670 9.67 -0.89 10.37
C ASN A 670 10.15 0.55 10.05
N ILE A 671 9.90 1.50 10.95
CA ILE A 671 10.36 2.89 10.80
C ILE A 671 11.89 3.00 10.84
N PRO A 672 12.60 2.55 11.91
CA PRO A 672 14.05 2.68 11.98
C PRO A 672 14.77 1.89 10.89
N ARG A 673 14.35 0.65 10.56
CA ARG A 673 15.00 -0.10 9.47
C ARG A 673 14.92 0.65 8.14
N THR A 674 13.83 1.38 7.89
CA THR A 674 13.67 2.13 6.64
C THR A 674 14.48 3.43 6.68
N LEU A 675 14.32 4.25 7.73
CA LEU A 675 14.99 5.55 7.81
C LEU A 675 16.52 5.46 7.92
N LEU A 676 17.05 4.39 8.52
CA LEU A 676 18.49 4.22 8.70
C LEU A 676 19.18 3.54 7.50
N MET A 677 18.45 3.02 6.51
CA MET A 677 19.06 2.43 5.30
C MET A 677 19.50 3.49 4.26
N ILE A 678 20.10 4.60 4.72
CA ILE A 678 20.45 5.76 3.88
C ILE A 678 21.22 5.34 2.61
N PRO A 679 22.29 4.52 2.66
CA PRO A 679 23.01 4.13 1.45
C PRO A 679 22.14 3.47 0.36
N THR A 680 21.16 2.65 0.78
CA THR A 680 20.24 1.95 -0.14
C THR A 680 19.37 2.94 -0.91
N TRP A 681 18.90 4.00 -0.25
CA TRP A 681 18.04 5.01 -0.87
C TRP A 681 18.82 6.06 -1.64
N THR A 682 20.05 6.35 -1.20
CA THR A 682 20.91 7.38 -1.79
C THR A 682 21.49 6.94 -3.13
N TYR A 683 21.90 5.67 -3.25
CA TYR A 683 22.55 5.18 -4.47
C TYR A 683 21.96 3.86 -4.96
N VAL A 684 21.85 3.76 -6.28
CA VAL A 684 21.75 2.49 -7.00
C VAL A 684 22.84 2.47 -8.07
N LYS A 685 23.19 1.28 -8.59
CA LYS A 685 24.29 1.16 -9.57
C LYS A 685 23.86 0.33 -10.76
N GLY A 686 24.33 0.70 -11.94
CA GLY A 686 24.22 -0.10 -13.16
C GLY A 686 25.57 -0.70 -13.52
N ASN A 687 25.61 -1.43 -14.63
CA ASN A 687 26.84 -1.98 -15.19
C ASN A 687 27.87 -0.90 -15.57
N ASP A 688 27.42 0.32 -15.88
CA ASP A 688 28.23 1.41 -16.42
C ASP A 688 28.27 2.68 -15.53
N GLY A 689 27.61 2.69 -14.36
CA GLY A 689 27.51 3.92 -13.57
C GLY A 689 26.85 3.83 -12.20
N ILE A 690 26.81 4.97 -11.52
CA ILE A 690 26.17 5.20 -10.22
C ILE A 690 25.04 6.21 -10.42
N TYR A 691 23.89 5.92 -9.84
CA TYR A 691 22.75 6.82 -9.77
C TYR A 691 22.66 7.44 -8.38
N VAL A 692 22.63 8.77 -8.33
CA VAL A 692 22.52 9.57 -7.12
C VAL A 692 21.07 9.99 -6.97
N ASN A 693 20.35 9.31 -6.09
CA ASN A 693 18.92 9.51 -5.89
C ASN A 693 18.60 10.42 -4.71
N MET A 694 19.25 10.28 -3.55
CA MET A 694 18.99 11.18 -2.40
C MET A 694 20.14 12.17 -2.23
N PHE A 695 19.80 13.37 -1.78
CA PHE A 695 20.78 14.42 -1.46
C PHE A 695 20.92 14.54 0.05
N ILE A 696 21.83 13.73 0.60
CA ILE A 696 22.07 13.63 2.03
C ILE A 696 23.56 13.76 2.24
N GLY A 697 23.98 14.81 2.95
CA GLY A 697 25.36 14.97 3.39
C GLY A 697 25.84 13.68 4.06
N SER A 698 26.79 12.99 3.44
CA SER A 698 27.18 11.63 3.84
C SER A 698 28.49 11.21 3.16
N THR A 699 29.15 10.20 3.74
CA THR A 699 30.24 9.47 3.09
C THR A 699 29.87 8.00 3.00
N ILE A 700 29.75 7.49 1.78
CA ILE A 700 29.25 6.14 1.48
C ILE A 700 30.18 5.46 0.46
N ASN A 701 30.52 4.20 0.66
CA ASN A 701 31.24 3.40 -0.32
C ASN A 701 30.26 2.63 -1.22
N VAL A 702 30.36 2.83 -2.53
CA VAL A 702 29.63 2.08 -3.55
C VAL A 702 30.58 1.08 -4.20
N GLU A 703 30.37 -0.19 -3.92
CA GLU A 703 31.28 -1.26 -4.34
C GLU A 703 31.05 -1.70 -5.80
N LYS A 704 32.11 -2.20 -6.45
CA LYS A 704 32.08 -2.85 -7.78
C LYS A 704 31.50 -2.00 -8.92
N VAL A 705 31.65 -0.68 -8.89
CA VAL A 705 31.24 0.23 -9.99
C VAL A 705 32.30 0.19 -11.08
N ALA A 706 31.95 -0.29 -12.29
CA ALA A 706 32.92 -0.49 -13.38
C ALA A 706 34.20 -1.22 -12.91
N GLY A 707 34.02 -2.20 -12.02
CA GLY A 707 35.11 -2.98 -11.42
C GLY A 707 35.95 -2.26 -10.37
N THR A 708 35.53 -1.11 -9.82
CA THR A 708 36.22 -0.46 -8.68
C THR A 708 35.22 -0.07 -7.60
N ASP A 709 35.67 -0.04 -6.35
CA ASP A 709 34.92 0.61 -5.28
C ASP A 709 35.07 2.12 -5.40
N VAL A 710 34.02 2.85 -5.03
CA VAL A 710 33.94 4.31 -5.15
C VAL A 710 33.40 4.88 -3.85
N GLU A 711 34.22 5.64 -3.14
CA GLU A 711 33.75 6.46 -2.03
C GLU A 711 33.07 7.72 -2.59
N MET A 712 31.81 7.91 -2.23
CA MET A 712 30.98 9.04 -2.61
C MET A 712 30.79 9.92 -1.38
N ILE A 713 31.26 11.16 -1.44
CA ILE A 713 31.09 12.14 -0.35
C ILE A 713 30.15 13.23 -0.84
N GLN A 714 28.97 13.34 -0.23
CA GLN A 714 28.07 14.47 -0.43
C GLN A 714 28.27 15.52 0.66
N LYS A 715 28.35 16.78 0.27
CA LYS A 715 28.32 17.94 1.16
C LYS A 715 27.15 18.83 0.77
N THR A 716 26.15 18.93 1.65
CA THR A 716 24.94 19.72 1.41
C THR A 716 24.18 19.92 2.72
N ASP A 717 23.45 21.04 2.82
CA ASP A 717 22.43 21.27 3.85
C ASP A 717 21.02 20.99 3.33
N TYR A 718 20.86 20.30 2.19
CA TYR A 718 19.57 19.81 1.71
C TYR A 718 18.86 19.03 2.85
N PRO A 719 17.57 19.32 3.13
CA PRO A 719 16.59 20.01 2.30
C PRO A 719 16.44 21.52 2.56
N TRP A 720 17.36 22.17 3.29
CA TRP A 720 17.25 23.60 3.63
C TRP A 720 17.74 24.54 2.54
N ASN A 721 18.58 24.06 1.62
CA ASN A 721 18.95 24.74 0.39
C ASN A 721 19.28 23.73 -0.72
N GLY A 722 19.38 24.21 -1.96
CA GLY A 722 19.55 23.37 -3.15
C GLY A 722 21.00 23.03 -3.51
N LYS A 723 21.99 23.55 -2.79
CA LYS A 723 23.41 23.39 -3.18
C LYS A 723 23.93 22.04 -2.71
N VAL A 724 24.43 21.25 -3.65
CA VAL A 724 25.00 19.93 -3.39
C VAL A 724 26.37 19.81 -4.04
N SER A 725 27.34 19.30 -3.29
CA SER A 725 28.67 18.95 -3.79
C SER A 725 28.90 17.45 -3.60
N VAL A 726 29.15 16.74 -4.69
CA VAL A 726 29.45 15.30 -4.71
C VAL A 726 30.91 15.10 -5.10
N ILE A 727 31.71 14.57 -4.18
CA ILE A 727 33.12 14.22 -4.41
C ILE A 727 33.18 12.73 -4.74
N VAL A 728 33.80 12.40 -5.87
CA VAL A 728 33.90 11.04 -6.41
C VAL A 728 35.31 10.52 -6.19
N ASN A 729 35.45 9.50 -5.33
CA ASN A 729 36.73 8.92 -4.94
C ASN A 729 36.82 7.44 -5.35
N PRO A 730 37.05 7.13 -6.63
CA PRO A 730 37.24 5.75 -7.05
C PRO A 730 38.60 5.23 -6.54
N ALA A 731 38.64 4.00 -6.02
CA ALA A 731 39.86 3.37 -5.52
C ALA A 731 40.96 3.28 -6.59
N ARG A 732 40.56 3.11 -7.85
CA ARG A 732 41.41 3.24 -9.04
C ARG A 732 40.71 4.08 -10.10
N LYS A 733 41.48 4.80 -10.93
CA LYS A 733 40.89 5.59 -12.04
C LYS A 733 40.09 4.67 -12.97
N ALA A 734 38.80 4.94 -13.12
CA ALA A 734 37.89 4.14 -13.95
C ALA A 734 36.97 5.05 -14.77
N ARG A 735 36.48 4.57 -15.91
CA ARG A 735 35.48 5.26 -16.73
C ARG A 735 34.10 4.72 -16.38
N PHE A 736 33.20 5.61 -15.95
CA PHE A 736 31.80 5.28 -15.65
C PHE A 736 30.95 6.56 -15.67
N SER A 737 29.64 6.39 -15.64
CA SER A 737 28.64 7.45 -15.59
C SER A 737 28.24 7.76 -14.15
N VAL A 738 28.06 9.04 -13.83
CA VAL A 738 27.36 9.49 -12.62
C VAL A 738 26.03 10.12 -13.07
N HIS A 739 24.92 9.53 -12.65
CA HIS A 739 23.56 9.95 -12.97
C HIS A 739 23.00 10.72 -11.78
N ILE A 740 22.87 12.04 -11.87
CA ILE A 740 22.38 12.87 -10.77
C ILE A 740 20.90 13.13 -10.98
N ARG A 741 20.05 12.74 -10.03
CA ARG A 741 18.62 13.02 -10.12
C ARG A 741 18.38 14.53 -10.29
N VAL A 742 17.48 14.88 -11.19
CA VAL A 742 16.94 16.22 -11.37
C VAL A 742 15.49 16.15 -10.89
N PRO A 743 15.19 16.60 -9.65
CA PRO A 743 13.89 16.37 -9.04
C PRO A 743 12.74 16.89 -9.89
N ASN A 744 11.71 16.05 -10.09
CA ASN A 744 10.45 16.44 -10.71
C ASN A 744 9.31 16.35 -9.70
N ARG A 745 8.63 17.49 -9.49
CA ARG A 745 7.52 17.61 -8.54
C ARG A 745 6.14 17.50 -9.19
N THR A 746 6.07 17.05 -10.45
CA THR A 746 4.82 16.79 -11.20
C THR A 746 4.57 15.30 -11.44
N THR A 747 5.20 14.40 -10.67
CA THR A 747 5.11 12.94 -10.88
C THR A 747 3.69 12.42 -10.67
N SER A 748 2.97 12.95 -9.69
CA SER A 748 1.54 12.69 -9.51
C SER A 748 0.71 13.76 -10.21
N SER A 749 -0.31 13.34 -10.96
CA SER A 749 -1.29 14.26 -11.55
C SER A 749 -2.28 14.83 -10.53
N LEU A 750 -2.28 14.35 -9.28
CA LEU A 750 -3.21 14.78 -8.23
C LEU A 750 -2.92 16.20 -7.73
N TYR A 751 -1.70 16.68 -7.91
CA TYR A 751 -1.23 17.89 -7.25
C TYR A 751 -0.49 18.80 -8.23
N LYS A 752 -0.83 20.09 -8.21
CA LYS A 752 -0.18 21.12 -9.04
C LYS A 752 0.44 22.18 -8.16
N GLY A 753 1.77 22.29 -8.21
CA GLY A 753 2.53 23.33 -7.54
C GLY A 753 2.64 24.61 -8.37
N SER A 754 2.55 25.77 -7.72
CA SER A 754 2.77 27.10 -8.32
C SER A 754 3.69 27.95 -7.43
N PRO A 755 4.77 28.55 -7.98
CA PRO A 755 5.22 28.45 -9.37
C PRO A 755 5.72 27.04 -9.73
N GLU A 756 5.86 26.76 -11.02
CA GLU A 756 6.51 25.53 -11.49
C GLU A 756 8.00 25.57 -11.14
N VAL A 757 8.52 24.52 -10.49
CA VAL A 757 9.92 24.38 -10.07
C VAL A 757 10.52 23.16 -10.77
N LYS A 758 11.55 23.35 -11.60
CA LYS A 758 12.13 22.28 -12.42
C LYS A 758 13.59 22.51 -12.79
N GLY A 759 14.27 21.41 -13.14
CA GLY A 759 15.62 21.44 -13.70
C GLY A 759 16.72 21.66 -12.65
N LEU A 760 17.86 22.18 -13.11
CA LEU A 760 19.01 22.55 -12.28
C LEU A 760 19.33 24.03 -12.52
N LYS A 761 19.63 24.78 -11.46
CA LYS A 761 20.13 26.17 -11.56
C LYS A 761 21.57 26.21 -12.07
N SER A 762 22.39 25.22 -11.71
CA SER A 762 23.75 25.05 -12.23
C SER A 762 24.23 23.60 -12.09
N LEU A 763 25.18 23.21 -12.94
CA LEU A 763 25.92 21.95 -12.84
C LEU A 763 27.38 22.21 -13.26
N LYS A 764 28.31 21.96 -12.35
CA LYS A 764 29.74 22.17 -12.53
C LYS A 764 30.52 20.90 -12.24
N LEU A 765 31.54 20.65 -13.04
CA LEU A 765 32.52 19.60 -12.85
C LEU A 765 33.88 20.24 -12.60
N ASN A 766 34.47 19.98 -11.43
CA ASN A 766 35.77 20.55 -11.03
C ASN A 766 35.81 22.09 -11.21
N GLY A 767 34.72 22.77 -10.82
CA GLY A 767 34.58 24.22 -10.89
C GLY A 767 34.21 24.80 -12.27
N LYS A 768 34.08 23.98 -13.31
CA LYS A 768 33.71 24.41 -14.67
C LYS A 768 32.29 24.00 -15.02
N ASP A 769 31.51 24.89 -15.62
CA ASP A 769 30.18 24.56 -16.12
C ASP A 769 30.24 23.45 -17.18
N VAL A 770 29.26 22.55 -17.15
CA VAL A 770 29.11 21.45 -18.10
C VAL A 770 27.70 21.42 -18.65
N PRO A 771 27.50 20.99 -19.91
CA PRO A 771 26.16 20.87 -20.47
C PRO A 771 25.33 19.85 -19.69
N VAL A 772 24.07 20.17 -19.42
CA VAL A 772 23.14 19.28 -18.74
C VAL A 772 22.35 18.49 -19.78
N THR A 773 22.58 17.18 -19.86
CA THR A 773 21.72 16.25 -20.60
C THR A 773 20.92 15.45 -19.59
N VAL A 774 19.60 15.64 -19.58
CA VAL A 774 18.69 14.90 -18.69
C VAL A 774 18.09 13.72 -19.44
N VAL A 775 18.34 12.51 -18.95
CA VAL A 775 17.75 11.26 -19.46
C VAL A 775 17.00 10.59 -18.32
N ASN A 776 15.70 10.33 -18.50
CA ASN A 776 14.82 9.75 -17.49
C ASN A 776 14.93 10.44 -16.11
N GLY A 777 14.99 11.78 -16.11
CA GLY A 777 15.12 12.58 -14.90
C GLY A 777 16.53 12.60 -14.27
N TYR A 778 17.57 12.11 -14.95
CA TYR A 778 18.96 12.17 -14.48
C TYR A 778 19.86 13.02 -15.37
N ALA A 779 20.59 13.96 -14.79
CA ALA A 779 21.74 14.61 -15.43
C ALA A 779 22.92 13.64 -15.48
N VAL A 780 23.40 13.30 -16.68
CA VAL A 780 24.39 12.23 -16.87
C VAL A 780 25.78 12.79 -17.15
N LEU A 781 26.77 12.36 -16.35
CA LEU A 781 28.17 12.71 -16.51
C LEU A 781 29.05 11.46 -16.70
N THR A 782 29.44 11.19 -17.95
CA THR A 782 30.30 10.02 -18.29
C THR A 782 31.74 10.45 -18.54
N ARG A 783 32.66 9.97 -17.70
CA ARG A 783 34.10 10.28 -17.85
C ARG A 783 34.99 9.30 -17.11
N LYS A 784 36.31 9.48 -17.25
CA LYS A 784 37.31 8.80 -16.43
C LYS A 784 37.48 9.56 -15.12
N TRP A 785 36.94 9.02 -14.04
CA TRP A 785 36.99 9.61 -12.71
C TRP A 785 38.33 9.33 -12.03
N LYS A 786 38.82 10.30 -11.26
CA LYS A 786 39.97 10.16 -10.33
C LYS A 786 39.57 10.67 -8.96
N LYS A 787 40.29 10.21 -7.93
CA LYS A 787 40.11 10.69 -6.55
C LYS A 787 40.10 12.22 -6.48
N GLY A 788 39.11 12.76 -5.79
CA GLY A 788 38.92 14.20 -5.56
C GLY A 788 38.20 14.94 -6.67
N ASP A 789 37.78 14.28 -7.76
CA ASP A 789 36.90 14.91 -8.74
C ASP A 789 35.57 15.31 -8.06
N ARG A 790 35.05 16.47 -8.43
CA ARG A 790 33.90 17.10 -7.76
C ARG A 790 32.83 17.50 -8.75
N ILE A 791 31.59 17.20 -8.41
CA ILE A 791 30.39 17.64 -9.11
C ILE A 791 29.62 18.57 -8.17
N ASP A 792 29.45 19.82 -8.56
CA ASP A 792 28.67 20.80 -7.80
C ASP A 792 27.40 21.13 -8.58
N PHE A 793 26.23 21.09 -7.95
CA PHE A 793 24.98 21.48 -8.57
C PHE A 793 24.07 22.23 -7.60
N ASP A 794 23.15 23.01 -8.17
CA ASP A 794 22.18 23.79 -7.40
C ASP A 794 20.76 23.47 -7.87
N LEU A 795 19.97 22.92 -6.96
CA LEU A 795 18.56 22.59 -7.17
C LEU A 795 17.71 23.85 -7.00
N PRO A 796 16.71 24.07 -7.86
CA PRO A 796 15.74 25.13 -7.63
C PRO A 796 14.91 24.83 -6.37
N MET A 797 14.73 25.85 -5.53
CA MET A 797 14.16 25.75 -4.18
C MET A 797 13.33 27.01 -3.95
N GLU A 798 12.08 26.98 -4.36
CA GLU A 798 11.12 28.08 -4.26
C GLU A 798 9.93 27.64 -3.41
N ILE A 799 9.29 28.60 -2.73
CA ILE A 799 8.02 28.33 -2.05
C ILE A 799 6.97 28.03 -3.11
N GLN A 800 6.27 26.91 -2.97
CA GLN A 800 5.13 26.57 -3.82
C GLN A 800 3.84 26.55 -3.00
N THR A 801 2.79 27.10 -3.58
CA THR A 801 1.40 26.76 -3.21
C THR A 801 0.97 25.57 -4.05
N ILE A 802 0.24 24.62 -3.46
CA ILE A 802 -0.19 23.38 -4.12
C ILE A 802 -1.72 23.32 -4.11
N THR A 803 -2.32 23.09 -5.27
CA THR A 803 -3.74 22.74 -5.40
C THR A 803 -3.90 21.27 -5.73
N ALA A 804 -4.95 20.64 -5.19
CA ALA A 804 -5.35 19.27 -5.53
C ALA A 804 -6.23 19.23 -6.79
N ASP A 805 -6.32 18.07 -7.41
CA ASP A 805 -7.34 17.74 -8.42
C ASP A 805 -8.76 17.91 -7.83
N ASP A 806 -9.67 18.55 -8.57
CA ASP A 806 -11.03 18.86 -8.10
C ASP A 806 -11.87 17.61 -7.77
N ARG A 807 -11.48 16.42 -8.21
CA ARG A 807 -12.13 15.17 -7.81
C ARG A 807 -11.86 14.80 -6.35
N ILE A 808 -10.77 15.32 -5.76
CA ILE A 808 -10.50 15.19 -4.33
C ILE A 808 -11.41 16.18 -3.57
N ALA A 809 -12.60 15.72 -3.21
CA ALA A 809 -13.62 16.58 -2.59
C ALA A 809 -13.14 17.26 -1.29
N ALA A 810 -12.25 16.62 -0.52
CA ALA A 810 -11.74 17.13 0.75
C ALA A 810 -10.89 18.40 0.62
N ASP A 811 -10.27 18.61 -0.56
CA ASP A 811 -9.23 19.63 -0.78
C ASP A 811 -9.68 20.76 -1.71
N ARG A 812 -10.95 20.77 -2.14
CA ARG A 812 -11.54 21.87 -2.93
C ARG A 812 -11.50 23.19 -2.14
N GLY A 813 -11.09 24.26 -2.81
CA GLY A 813 -10.94 25.57 -2.16
C GLY A 813 -9.87 25.56 -1.07
N ARG A 814 -8.86 24.68 -1.16
CA ARG A 814 -7.73 24.62 -0.24
C ARG A 814 -6.40 24.68 -0.97
N THR A 815 -5.34 25.02 -0.22
CA THR A 815 -3.96 24.97 -0.69
C THR A 815 -3.07 24.34 0.37
N ALA A 816 -2.07 23.58 -0.07
CA ALA A 816 -0.94 23.17 0.75
C ALA A 816 0.29 24.04 0.41
N LEU A 817 1.29 24.04 1.28
CA LEU A 817 2.55 24.77 1.09
C LEU A 817 3.73 23.78 0.98
N ARG A 818 4.70 24.09 0.12
CA ARG A 818 5.91 23.29 -0.08
C ARG A 818 7.15 24.16 -0.22
N TYR A 819 8.27 23.64 0.27
CA TYR A 819 9.61 24.13 -0.03
C TYR A 819 10.56 22.93 -0.23
N GLY A 820 11.13 22.80 -1.43
CA GLY A 820 11.95 21.64 -1.79
C GLY A 820 11.16 20.32 -1.71
N PRO A 821 11.66 19.27 -1.01
CA PRO A 821 10.93 18.02 -0.81
C PRO A 821 9.91 18.09 0.34
N MET A 822 9.83 19.20 1.10
CA MET A 822 9.02 19.27 2.31
C MET A 822 7.67 19.93 2.06
N ILE A 823 6.61 19.24 2.47
CA ILE A 823 5.27 19.78 2.70
C ILE A 823 5.26 20.47 4.07
N TYR A 824 4.44 21.49 4.24
CA TYR A 824 4.35 22.31 5.43
C TYR A 824 2.97 22.24 6.10
N ASN A 825 2.96 22.47 7.41
CA ASN A 825 1.79 22.52 8.26
C ASN A 825 1.67 23.87 8.95
N VAL A 826 0.45 24.33 9.17
CA VAL A 826 0.15 25.40 10.13
C VAL A 826 -0.33 24.79 11.45
N GLU A 827 0.16 25.27 12.59
CA GLU A 827 -0.12 24.68 13.90
C GLU A 827 -0.70 25.69 14.91
N LYS A 828 -1.54 25.18 15.81
CA LYS A 828 -2.05 25.96 16.95
C LYS A 828 -0.96 26.40 17.93
N ALA A 829 0.19 25.72 17.91
CA ALA A 829 1.37 26.11 18.68
C ALA A 829 1.97 27.45 18.21
N ASP A 830 1.76 27.83 16.95
CA ASP A 830 2.33 29.06 16.36
C ASP A 830 1.30 30.19 16.26
N GLN A 831 0.02 29.86 16.15
CA GLN A 831 -1.08 30.82 16.03
C GLN A 831 -2.39 30.28 16.63
N PRO A 832 -3.27 31.13 17.22
CA PRO A 832 -4.43 30.66 17.98
C PRO A 832 -5.53 29.99 17.13
N ASP A 833 -5.64 30.38 15.86
CA ASP A 833 -6.63 29.86 14.91
C ASP A 833 -5.94 29.51 13.59
N ILE A 834 -6.15 28.29 13.14
CA ILE A 834 -5.57 27.71 11.92
C ILE A 834 -6.61 27.40 10.85
N ASP A 835 -7.90 27.66 11.10
CA ASP A 835 -9.00 27.39 10.16
C ASP A 835 -9.39 28.62 9.32
N LYS A 836 -8.42 29.53 9.13
CA LYS A 836 -8.56 30.78 8.36
C LYS A 836 -8.23 30.59 6.88
N TYR A 837 -8.66 31.55 6.07
CA TYR A 837 -8.22 31.68 4.67
C TYR A 837 -6.80 32.23 4.62
N ILE A 838 -5.94 31.61 3.80
CA ILE A 838 -4.61 32.15 3.51
C ILE A 838 -4.73 33.49 2.77
N GLY A 839 -3.88 34.46 3.11
CA GLY A 839 -3.84 35.74 2.43
C GLY A 839 -3.18 35.64 1.04
N THR A 840 -3.42 36.65 0.20
CA THR A 840 -2.83 36.77 -1.15
C THR A 840 -1.47 37.47 -1.18
N GLY A 841 -0.99 37.94 -0.01
CA GLY A 841 0.32 38.56 0.16
C GLY A 841 1.48 37.58 -0.09
N PRO A 842 2.71 38.10 -0.26
CA PRO A 842 3.88 37.27 -0.51
C PRO A 842 4.18 36.33 0.67
N LEU A 843 4.56 35.10 0.35
CA LEU A 843 5.15 34.16 1.31
C LEU A 843 6.67 34.34 1.35
N SER A 844 7.28 34.16 2.52
CA SER A 844 8.74 34.27 2.69
C SER A 844 9.30 33.14 3.54
N LEU A 845 10.61 32.90 3.43
CA LEU A 845 11.34 31.90 4.19
C LEU A 845 12.07 32.55 5.36
N GLU A 846 12.03 31.92 6.52
CA GLU A 846 12.81 32.35 7.68
C GLU A 846 13.46 31.14 8.36
N TRP A 847 14.77 31.22 8.61
CA TRP A 847 15.46 30.22 9.42
C TRP A 847 15.23 30.49 10.91
N LYS A 848 14.57 29.58 11.61
CA LYS A 848 14.33 29.67 13.06
C LYS A 848 15.24 28.69 13.81
N LYS A 849 16.42 29.16 14.22
CA LYS A 849 17.45 28.34 14.89
C LYS A 849 16.96 27.65 16.16
N ASP A 850 16.17 28.35 16.98
CA ASP A 850 15.75 27.86 18.31
C ASP A 850 14.40 27.13 18.28
N LEU A 851 13.78 27.03 17.10
CA LEU A 851 12.51 26.33 16.93
C LEU A 851 12.77 24.90 16.44
N LEU A 852 12.30 23.91 17.21
CA LEU A 852 12.30 22.49 16.79
C LEU A 852 13.67 21.98 16.33
N GLY A 853 14.76 22.45 16.95
CA GLY A 853 16.13 22.04 16.60
C GLY A 853 16.73 22.75 15.37
N GLY A 854 16.10 23.82 14.90
CA GLY A 854 16.56 24.60 13.74
C GLY A 854 15.84 24.17 12.47
N ILE A 855 14.84 24.96 12.05
CA ILE A 855 14.04 24.68 10.85
C ILE A 855 13.87 25.91 9.97
N MET A 856 13.65 25.67 8.67
CA MET A 856 13.16 26.69 7.75
C MET A 856 11.64 26.76 7.81
N VAL A 857 11.08 27.89 8.25
CA VAL A 857 9.63 28.14 8.26
C VAL A 857 9.19 28.93 7.04
N ILE A 858 7.94 28.77 6.63
CA ILE A 858 7.28 29.66 5.68
C ILE A 858 6.44 30.65 6.49
N THR A 859 6.63 31.95 6.25
CA THR A 859 5.86 33.03 6.88
C THR A 859 5.02 33.77 5.84
N GLY A 860 3.90 34.33 6.29
CA GLY A 860 2.97 35.10 5.46
C GLY A 860 1.90 35.76 6.31
N GLN A 861 0.76 36.04 5.69
CA GLN A 861 -0.42 36.56 6.37
C GLN A 861 -1.64 35.71 6.05
N TRP A 862 -2.54 35.62 7.01
CA TRP A 862 -3.93 35.22 6.81
C TRP A 862 -4.69 36.31 6.04
N ALA A 863 -5.85 35.97 5.47
CA ALA A 863 -6.69 36.91 4.72
C ALA A 863 -7.18 38.10 5.57
N ASP A 864 -7.27 37.94 6.90
CA ASP A 864 -7.59 39.03 7.84
C ASP A 864 -6.38 39.92 8.21
N GLY A 865 -5.21 39.68 7.59
CA GLY A 865 -3.97 40.42 7.82
C GLY A 865 -3.15 39.94 9.02
N THR A 866 -3.64 38.97 9.80
CA THR A 866 -2.86 38.42 10.92
C THR A 866 -1.68 37.56 10.43
N PRO A 867 -0.53 37.53 11.14
CA PRO A 867 0.63 36.74 10.71
C PRO A 867 0.33 35.23 10.67
N MET A 868 0.91 34.54 9.69
CA MET A 868 0.88 33.09 9.55
C MET A 868 2.31 32.53 9.56
N ILE A 869 2.53 31.47 10.32
CA ILE A 869 3.74 30.65 10.27
C ILE A 869 3.35 29.21 9.92
N ALA A 870 4.12 28.59 9.03
CA ALA A 870 4.04 27.18 8.72
C ALA A 870 5.40 26.49 8.94
N VAL A 871 5.37 25.30 9.53
CA VAL A 871 6.54 24.45 9.84
C VAL A 871 6.56 23.21 8.95
N PRO A 872 7.71 22.58 8.68
CA PRO A 872 7.76 21.34 7.90
C PRO A 872 6.88 20.24 8.49
N ASN A 873 6.21 19.45 7.65
CA ASN A 873 5.26 18.40 8.05
C ASN A 873 5.91 17.37 8.98
N TYR A 874 7.18 17.03 8.78
CA TYR A 874 7.86 16.09 9.67
C TYR A 874 7.96 16.60 11.12
N ALA A 875 7.95 17.92 11.32
CA ALA A 875 8.13 18.56 12.60
C ALA A 875 6.81 18.84 13.35
N ARG A 876 5.66 18.51 12.74
CA ARG A 876 4.33 18.72 13.31
C ARG A 876 4.12 18.01 14.65
N ASN A 877 3.22 18.55 15.48
CA ASN A 877 2.74 17.99 16.74
C ASN A 877 3.85 17.64 17.74
N ASN A 878 4.99 18.34 17.70
CA ASN A 878 6.04 18.24 18.72
C ASN A 878 5.84 19.24 19.89
N ARG A 879 4.91 20.19 19.76
CA ARG A 879 4.70 21.28 20.74
C ARG A 879 3.25 21.44 21.21
N ASN A 880 2.31 20.83 20.49
CA ASN A 880 0.89 20.92 20.82
C ASN A 880 0.63 20.20 22.16
N ARG A 881 0.26 20.97 23.19
CA ARG A 881 -0.16 20.42 24.50
C ARG A 881 -1.55 19.85 24.35
N ILE A 882 -1.67 18.53 24.42
CA ILE A 882 -2.97 17.87 24.26
C ILE A 882 -3.70 17.88 25.59
N SER A 883 -4.84 18.57 25.64
CA SER A 883 -5.84 18.32 26.67
C SER A 883 -6.69 17.14 26.21
N TYR A 884 -6.48 15.95 26.79
CA TYR A 884 -7.44 14.86 26.70
C TYR A 884 -8.65 15.19 27.59
N THR A 885 -9.53 16.08 27.13
CA THR A 885 -10.88 16.14 27.68
C THR A 885 -11.74 15.19 26.86
N TYR A 886 -11.90 13.96 27.35
CA TYR A 886 -12.94 13.06 26.85
C TYR A 886 -14.31 13.76 27.05
N LYS A 887 -14.86 14.32 25.97
CA LYS A 887 -16.23 14.82 25.93
C LYS A 887 -17.08 13.78 25.20
N PRO A 888 -17.99 13.07 25.88
CA PRO A 888 -18.93 12.19 25.21
C PRO A 888 -19.75 13.00 24.19
N GLY A 889 -19.56 12.75 22.90
CA GLY A 889 -20.33 13.40 21.82
C GLY A 889 -19.55 14.32 20.87
N ARG A 890 -18.27 14.65 21.14
CA ARG A 890 -17.34 15.21 20.14
C ARG A 890 -16.26 14.17 19.85
N GLN A 891 -16.18 13.69 18.61
CA GLN A 891 -15.36 12.52 18.27
C GLN A 891 -13.93 12.82 17.79
N HIS A 892 -13.53 14.09 17.68
CA HIS A 892 -12.14 14.45 17.42
C HIS A 892 -11.73 15.65 18.30
N PRO A 893 -10.50 15.70 18.85
CA PRO A 893 -9.96 16.94 19.39
C PRO A 893 -9.95 18.00 18.27
N ASP A 894 -10.15 19.27 18.61
CA ASP A 894 -10.04 20.34 17.61
C ASP A 894 -8.65 20.25 16.95
N ASP A 895 -8.57 20.32 15.63
CA ASP A 895 -7.30 20.14 14.89
C ASP A 895 -6.22 21.07 15.43
N GLY A 896 -5.04 20.51 15.75
CA GLY A 896 -3.87 21.23 16.27
C GLY A 896 -2.84 21.54 15.19
N SER A 897 -2.93 20.86 14.05
CA SER A 897 -2.03 20.97 12.91
C SER A 897 -2.80 20.58 11.64
N ILE A 898 -2.67 21.36 10.56
CA ILE A 898 -3.27 21.05 9.26
C ILE A 898 -2.28 21.29 8.11
N VAL A 899 -2.39 20.47 7.06
CA VAL A 899 -1.66 20.66 5.78
C VAL A 899 -2.45 21.54 4.81
N TRP A 900 -3.76 21.29 4.68
CA TRP A 900 -4.62 21.96 3.70
C TRP A 900 -5.34 23.17 4.28
N ILE A 901 -4.85 24.35 3.90
CA ILE A 901 -5.32 25.67 4.36
C ILE A 901 -6.44 26.15 3.44
N LYS A 902 -7.48 26.79 3.99
CA LYS A 902 -8.55 27.38 3.15
C LYS A 902 -7.99 28.45 2.22
N LYS A 903 -8.53 28.50 1.00
CA LYS A 903 -8.21 29.46 -0.04
C LYS A 903 -9.50 30.00 -0.64
N GLU A 904 -9.58 31.31 -0.78
CA GLU A 904 -10.74 32.01 -1.37
C GLU A 904 -10.94 31.70 -2.85
#